data_AF-A0A8I1UZ38-F1
#
_entry.id   AF-A0A8I1UZ38-F1
#
_cell.length_a   1.000
_cell.length_b   1.000
_cell.length_c   1.000
_cell.angle_alpha   90.00
_cell.angle_beta   90.00
_cell.angle_gamma   90.00
#
_symmetry.space_group_name_H-M   'P 1'
#
loop_
_entity.id
_entity.type
_entity.pdbx_description
1 polymer ?
#
loop_
_entity_poly.entity_id
_entity_poly.type
_entity_poly.pdbx_seq_one_letter_code
_entity_poly.pdbx_strand_id
1 'polypeptide(L)'
;MIKVLSVASEVYPLVKTGGLADVVAALPGALAPHGVAVTTLIPGYPALREHLADAVHVHSYDSLIGVPARILETDLDGHALLVLDAPALFERSGGPYVGPDGRDWPDNWQRFAALARAGADLASGVVTGRYYDVLHAHDWQAAMAPAYLRFAPGPMPGAANMITIHNIAFQGRFDRSVFSALGLPASAYGIDGVEYYGGVGFLKAGLAAADAITTVSPGYAEEIHTPEHGMGLEGLIRARSAVVHGIVNGIDTSVWNPESDPDLVAQYNVRKLARRATNKRAVERGFGIEPGSGPLFTVISRLTWQKGMDVLAGQLDALVSAGGRLALLGSGDPTLEPQFRAAAARHRGRIGIAVGYDEKLSHLLQAGCDAILIPSRFEPCGLTQLYGLAYGCVPVAARTGGLADTIIDANEAALSAGVATGILFDGVTADSIQRAIRRTVALFSDTKVWNNMQRQGMKQDFSWRRSGAQYAALYAGLVRDRRMMLATPTTPFDGQKPGTSGLRKKVKVFQQPNYAENFIQSVFDVVEDKDGATLVIGGDGRYHNRPVIQQAIRMAAANGFGKVLVGQGGILSTPAASNLIRKYGAIGGLVLSASHNPGGPDEDFGIKYNIANGGPAPERVTEAIYQRTLAIDRWLAVDTPDIDLDEPGARRVGAMAVEVIDSVADYAALMESLFDFPAIRALAASGFTMAFDAMNAVTGPYAHEILEKRLGFAKGTVRNGTPLEDFGGLHPDPNIVNAKDLYDLMMGPDAPDFGAASDGDGDRNLIIGRGRYITPSDSLAMLAANAHLAPGYAAGLAGIARSMPTSAAADRVAAALGIKCYETPTGWKFFGNLLDAGLATICGEESSGTGSDHVREKDGVWAVLLWLNILAARKTSVDALARAHWAKFGRNYYSRYDYEGIETEKAGTLVADLRASLEKLPGKRFGKLRVAAADDFSYIDPVDSSVSRHQGARVLFDGGSRVVMRLSGTGTSGATLRVYLERYEPAGGRLDEDTQTMLAPIADTLEPIAGIARHTGRDRPDVVT
;
A
#
# COMPACT_ATOMS: atom_id res chain seq x y z
N MET A 1 17.55 -5.74 26.76
CA MET A 1 17.97 -4.33 26.71
C MET A 1 17.85 -3.89 25.26
N ILE A 2 17.11 -2.81 24.98
CA ILE A 2 16.94 -2.24 23.63
C ILE A 2 18.08 -1.25 23.39
N LYS A 3 18.72 -1.30 22.22
CA LYS A 3 19.77 -0.35 21.81
C LYS A 3 19.21 0.66 20.82
N VAL A 4 19.29 1.94 21.13
CA VAL A 4 18.79 3.03 20.29
C VAL A 4 19.96 3.87 19.77
N LEU A 5 20.01 4.07 18.45
CA LEU A 5 20.86 5.07 17.83
C LEU A 5 20.06 6.36 17.65
N SER A 6 20.32 7.35 18.50
CA SER A 6 19.74 8.69 18.40
C SER A 6 20.58 9.54 17.45
N VAL A 7 20.03 10.00 16.33
CA VAL A 7 20.74 10.83 15.35
C VAL A 7 20.24 12.26 15.48
N ALA A 8 21.12 13.17 15.89
CA ALA A 8 20.78 14.56 16.14
C ALA A 8 21.88 15.52 15.66
N SER A 9 21.52 16.77 15.45
CA SER A 9 22.47 17.82 15.05
C SER A 9 23.00 18.65 16.21
N GLU A 10 22.46 18.46 17.41
CA GLU A 10 22.76 19.26 18.60
C GLU A 10 22.74 18.38 19.86
N VAL A 11 23.55 18.75 20.87
CA VAL A 11 23.57 18.10 22.18
C VAL A 11 24.06 19.09 23.24
N TYR A 12 23.34 19.21 24.36
CA TYR A 12 23.78 20.02 25.50
C TYR A 12 24.86 19.27 26.30
N PRO A 13 25.92 19.93 26.81
CA PRO A 13 26.20 21.36 26.78
C PRO A 13 27.03 21.84 25.56
N LEU A 14 27.42 20.93 24.67
CA LEU A 14 28.44 21.20 23.63
C LEU A 14 27.93 22.11 22.50
N VAL A 15 26.74 21.84 21.97
CA VAL A 15 26.16 22.55 20.82
C VAL A 15 24.66 22.71 21.04
N LYS A 16 24.20 23.95 21.21
CA LYS A 16 22.80 24.29 21.48
C LYS A 16 22.35 25.54 20.71
N THR A 17 21.32 25.39 19.88
CA THR A 17 20.60 26.48 19.22
C THR A 17 19.13 26.56 19.69
N GLY A 18 18.60 25.47 20.23
CA GLY A 18 17.24 25.39 20.77
C GLY A 18 17.02 24.24 21.74
N GLY A 19 15.75 23.88 21.96
CA GLY A 19 15.36 22.84 22.91
C GLY A 19 15.76 21.41 22.50
N LEU A 20 16.08 21.18 21.22
CA LEU A 20 16.54 19.86 20.74
C LEU A 20 17.75 19.36 21.53
N ALA A 21 18.74 20.24 21.77
CA ALA A 21 19.95 19.90 22.51
C ALA A 21 19.66 19.38 23.93
N ASP A 22 18.66 19.97 24.59
CA ASP A 22 18.23 19.59 25.94
C ASP A 22 17.53 18.23 25.93
N VAL A 23 16.69 17.97 24.92
CA VAL A 23 16.01 16.68 24.74
C VAL A 23 17.03 15.57 24.52
N VAL A 24 17.97 15.77 23.60
CA VAL A 24 18.98 14.76 23.24
C VAL A 24 19.90 14.43 24.41
N ALA A 25 20.24 15.41 25.25
CA ALA A 25 21.06 15.20 26.44
C ALA A 25 20.29 14.48 27.57
N ALA A 26 19.00 14.77 27.77
CA ALA A 26 18.25 14.24 28.90
C ALA A 26 17.58 12.88 28.63
N LEU A 27 17.21 12.60 27.39
CA LEU A 27 16.49 11.38 27.00
C LEU A 27 17.23 10.07 27.35
N PRO A 28 18.56 9.94 27.19
CA PRO A 28 19.32 8.74 27.60
C PRO A 28 19.11 8.36 29.07
N GLY A 29 19.24 9.34 29.98
CA GLY A 29 19.04 9.14 31.41
C GLY A 29 17.59 8.80 31.77
N ALA A 30 16.63 9.34 31.02
CA ALA A 30 15.20 9.03 31.19
C ALA A 30 14.84 7.60 30.74
N LEU A 31 15.58 7.06 29.78
CA LEU A 31 15.33 5.76 29.16
C LEU A 31 16.06 4.60 29.84
N ALA A 32 17.23 4.87 30.45
CA ALA A 32 18.04 3.85 31.12
C ALA A 32 17.27 3.01 32.17
N PRO A 33 16.40 3.58 33.04
CA PRO A 33 15.61 2.81 34.00
C PRO A 33 14.63 1.82 33.35
N HIS A 34 14.32 1.99 32.06
CA HIS A 34 13.41 1.14 31.30
C HIS A 34 14.16 0.10 30.43
N GLY A 35 15.47 -0.10 30.66
CA GLY A 35 16.26 -1.09 29.94
C GLY A 35 16.56 -0.71 28.50
N VAL A 36 16.58 0.59 28.20
CA VAL A 36 16.91 1.16 26.89
C VAL A 36 18.26 1.88 27.01
N ALA A 37 19.23 1.46 26.20
CA ALA A 37 20.54 2.10 26.09
C ALA A 37 20.58 2.97 24.84
N VAL A 38 20.92 4.25 24.99
CA VAL A 38 20.96 5.22 23.88
C VAL A 38 22.41 5.57 23.57
N THR A 39 22.76 5.53 22.29
CA THR A 39 24.00 6.10 21.75
C THR A 39 23.62 7.23 20.81
N THR A 40 24.20 8.42 20.97
CA THR A 40 23.86 9.58 20.12
C THR A 40 24.92 9.84 19.07
N LEU A 41 24.51 9.88 17.80
CA LEU A 41 25.33 10.35 16.68
C LEU A 41 25.13 11.85 16.45
N ILE A 42 26.23 12.59 16.46
CA ILE A 42 26.27 14.05 16.21
C ILE A 42 27.39 14.42 15.23
N PRO A 43 27.32 15.58 14.55
CA PRO A 43 28.42 16.10 13.76
C PRO A 43 29.64 16.54 14.59
N GLY A 44 30.85 16.37 14.05
CA GLY A 44 32.10 16.83 14.64
C GLY A 44 32.31 18.34 14.54
N TYR A 45 31.59 19.12 15.35
CA TYR A 45 31.78 20.57 15.44
C TYR A 45 33.05 20.95 16.22
N PRO A 46 33.60 22.16 16.03
CA PRO A 46 34.80 22.62 16.75
C PRO A 46 34.70 22.53 18.28
N ALA A 47 33.49 22.69 18.84
CA ALA A 47 33.22 22.58 20.29
C ALA A 47 33.50 21.17 20.86
N LEU A 48 33.54 20.14 20.02
CA LEU A 48 33.84 18.77 20.44
C LEU A 48 35.34 18.45 20.49
N ARG A 49 36.22 19.34 20.03
CA ARG A 49 37.65 19.03 19.86
C ARG A 49 38.30 18.50 21.14
N GLU A 50 37.96 19.04 22.30
CA GLU A 50 38.50 18.59 23.59
C GLU A 50 38.02 17.18 23.99
N HIS A 51 36.77 16.82 23.63
CA HIS A 51 36.17 15.52 23.90
C HIS A 51 36.59 14.43 22.90
N LEU A 52 37.30 14.82 21.84
CA LEU A 52 37.78 13.91 20.80
C LEU A 52 39.23 13.45 21.00
N ALA A 53 39.94 13.97 22.00
CA ALA A 53 41.35 13.64 22.24
C ALA A 53 41.58 12.13 22.46
N ASP A 54 40.67 11.48 23.19
CA ASP A 54 40.72 10.05 23.52
C ASP A 54 39.67 9.22 22.76
N ALA A 55 39.10 9.76 21.67
CA ALA A 55 38.02 9.09 20.94
C ALA A 55 38.49 7.84 20.19
N VAL A 56 37.66 6.80 20.22
CA VAL A 56 37.93 5.51 19.56
C VAL A 56 37.49 5.56 18.11
N HIS A 57 38.34 5.12 17.19
CA HIS A 57 37.98 5.00 15.78
C HIS A 57 36.98 3.85 15.55
N VAL A 58 35.85 4.13 14.87
CA VAL A 58 34.81 3.14 14.59
C VAL A 58 34.75 2.75 13.12
N HIS A 59 34.79 3.73 12.21
CA HIS A 59 34.63 3.49 10.77
C HIS A 59 35.23 4.62 9.94
N SER A 60 35.60 4.32 8.69
CA SER A 60 36.13 5.28 7.71
C SER A 60 35.34 5.22 6.41
N TYR A 61 35.10 6.39 5.83
CA TYR A 61 34.52 6.57 4.50
C TYR A 61 35.54 7.21 3.57
N ASP A 62 35.83 6.55 2.44
CA ASP A 62 36.61 7.17 1.36
C ASP A 62 35.86 8.37 0.76
N SER A 63 34.53 8.24 0.63
CA SER A 63 33.64 9.31 0.20
C SER A 63 32.23 9.11 0.77
N LEU A 64 31.85 9.95 1.73
CA LEU A 64 30.51 10.07 2.29
C LEU A 64 29.87 11.35 1.76
N ILE A 65 28.92 11.22 0.83
CA ILE A 65 28.28 12.35 0.13
C ILE A 65 29.34 13.32 -0.43
N GLY A 66 30.37 12.77 -1.08
CA GLY A 66 31.39 13.54 -1.79
C GLY A 66 32.58 14.03 -0.96
N VAL A 67 32.67 13.70 0.33
CA VAL A 67 33.83 14.04 1.17
C VAL A 67 34.34 12.84 1.99
N PRO A 68 35.64 12.74 2.29
CA PRO A 68 36.13 11.77 3.27
C PRO A 68 35.56 12.06 4.65
N ALA A 69 35.24 11.01 5.40
CA ALA A 69 34.70 11.13 6.76
C ALA A 69 35.09 9.92 7.61
N ARG A 70 34.99 10.06 8.93
CA ARG A 70 35.13 8.95 9.88
C ARG A 70 34.13 9.03 11.01
N ILE A 71 33.83 7.89 11.61
CA ILE A 71 33.01 7.79 12.83
C ILE A 71 33.94 7.56 14.00
N LEU A 72 33.85 8.43 15.01
CA LEU A 72 34.58 8.35 16.26
C LEU A 72 33.61 8.08 17.42
N GLU A 73 34.04 7.35 18.44
CA GLU A 73 33.27 7.10 19.65
C GLU A 73 33.92 7.80 20.85
N THR A 74 33.12 8.47 21.66
CA THR A 74 33.54 9.13 22.90
C THR A 74 32.43 9.07 23.93
N ASP A 75 32.70 9.52 25.15
CA ASP A 75 31.74 9.62 26.24
C ASP A 75 31.57 11.08 26.67
N LEU A 76 30.34 11.49 26.94
CA LEU A 76 30.01 12.80 27.50
C LEU A 76 29.29 12.59 28.83
N ASP A 77 30.03 12.67 29.93
CA ASP A 77 29.52 12.52 31.30
C ASP A 77 28.65 11.25 31.50
N GLY A 78 29.07 10.12 30.93
CA GLY A 78 28.37 8.84 30.99
C GLY A 78 27.36 8.61 29.85
N HIS A 79 27.25 9.53 28.90
CA HIS A 79 26.46 9.38 27.69
C HIS A 79 27.32 8.97 26.49
N ALA A 80 27.03 7.81 25.91
CA ALA A 80 27.75 7.29 24.76
C ALA A 80 27.48 8.14 23.50
N LEU A 81 28.55 8.70 22.93
CA LEU A 81 28.50 9.54 21.73
C LEU A 81 29.26 8.89 20.57
N LEU A 82 28.65 8.99 19.40
CA LEU A 82 29.31 8.83 18.12
C LEU A 82 29.43 10.20 17.44
N VAL A 83 30.60 10.50 16.89
CA VAL A 83 30.88 11.75 16.22
C VAL A 83 31.20 11.48 14.76
N LEU A 84 30.41 12.07 13.86
CA LEU A 84 30.73 12.13 12.45
C LEU A 84 31.81 13.20 12.23
N ASP A 85 33.05 12.75 12.20
CA ASP A 85 34.18 13.62 11.91
C ASP A 85 34.37 13.74 10.39
N ALA A 86 33.84 14.85 9.86
CA ALA A 86 33.98 15.26 8.47
C ALA A 86 34.38 16.75 8.45
N PRO A 87 35.67 17.08 8.64
CA PRO A 87 36.13 18.46 8.82
C PRO A 87 35.70 19.40 7.70
N ALA A 88 35.69 18.93 6.45
CA ALA A 88 35.23 19.70 5.28
C ALA A 88 33.79 20.21 5.41
N LEU A 89 32.93 19.52 6.16
CA LEU A 89 31.51 19.84 6.35
C LEU A 89 31.24 20.57 7.67
N PHE A 90 31.98 20.28 8.75
CA PHE A 90 31.61 20.71 10.10
C PHE A 90 32.66 21.55 10.84
N GLU A 91 33.95 21.53 10.44
CA GLU A 91 35.00 22.33 11.09
C GLU A 91 35.03 23.77 10.52
N ARG A 92 34.02 24.58 10.86
CA ARG A 92 33.84 25.94 10.35
C ARG A 92 33.52 26.94 11.47
N SER A 93 33.84 28.21 11.25
CA SER A 93 33.38 29.31 12.10
C SER A 93 31.92 29.67 11.77
N GLY A 94 31.13 30.00 12.79
CA GLY A 94 29.69 30.25 12.66
C GLY A 94 28.84 29.29 13.50
N GLY A 95 27.54 29.23 13.22
CA GLY A 95 26.62 28.32 13.89
C GLY A 95 26.47 26.97 13.17
N PRO A 96 25.79 25.99 13.79
CA PRO A 96 25.52 24.69 13.19
C PRO A 96 24.82 24.76 11.82
N TYR A 97 23.94 25.75 11.62
CA TYR A 97 23.11 25.89 10.40
C TYR A 97 23.39 27.14 9.58
N VAL A 98 23.92 28.20 10.21
CA VAL A 98 24.13 29.52 9.61
C VAL A 98 25.59 29.93 9.66
N GLY A 99 26.04 30.62 8.62
CA GLY A 99 27.37 31.21 8.54
C GLY A 99 27.53 32.46 9.40
N PRO A 100 28.75 33.02 9.48
CA PRO A 100 29.03 34.27 10.20
C PRO A 100 28.22 35.49 9.70
N ASP A 101 27.70 35.42 8.48
CA ASP A 101 26.82 36.43 7.88
C ASP A 101 25.33 36.25 8.24
N GLY A 102 25.01 35.23 9.04
CA GLY A 102 23.65 34.91 9.48
C GLY A 102 22.79 34.20 8.43
N ARG A 103 23.35 33.80 7.28
CA ARG A 103 22.63 33.05 6.24
C ARG A 103 22.87 31.55 6.38
N ASP A 104 21.90 30.74 5.93
CA ASP A 104 22.07 29.29 5.89
C ASP A 104 23.29 28.90 5.05
N TRP A 105 24.02 27.90 5.52
CA TRP A 105 25.08 27.31 4.71
C TRP A 105 24.49 26.70 3.42
N PRO A 106 25.00 27.06 2.22
CA PRO A 106 24.43 26.60 0.94
C PRO A 106 24.52 25.08 0.76
N ASP A 107 25.46 24.43 1.45
CA ASP A 107 25.69 22.99 1.47
C ASP A 107 25.01 22.29 2.66
N ASN A 108 24.05 22.91 3.34
CA ASN A 108 23.28 22.27 4.42
C ASN A 108 22.64 20.94 3.99
N TRP A 109 22.17 20.83 2.74
CA TRP A 109 21.68 19.56 2.20
C TRP A 109 22.76 18.46 2.27
N GLN A 110 24.01 18.79 1.93
CA GLN A 110 25.12 17.86 1.87
C GLN A 110 25.56 17.45 3.29
N ARG A 111 25.69 18.43 4.18
CA ARG A 111 26.09 18.26 5.57
C ARG A 111 25.17 17.29 6.30
N PHE A 112 23.86 17.53 6.21
CA PHE A 112 22.88 16.73 6.92
C PHE A 112 22.50 15.43 6.19
N ALA A 113 22.69 15.35 4.87
CA ALA A 113 22.67 14.06 4.17
C ALA A 113 23.81 13.16 4.63
N ALA A 114 25.02 13.70 4.86
CA ALA A 114 26.15 12.92 5.37
C ALA A 114 25.89 12.39 6.79
N LEU A 115 25.36 13.23 7.70
CA LEU A 115 24.95 12.81 9.04
C LEU A 115 23.91 11.69 8.99
N ALA A 116 22.85 11.90 8.20
CA ALA A 116 21.78 10.94 8.04
C ALA A 116 22.25 9.62 7.41
N ARG A 117 23.16 9.68 6.43
CA ARG A 117 23.70 8.49 5.78
C ARG A 117 24.56 7.68 6.75
N ALA A 118 25.44 8.33 7.52
CA ALA A 118 26.22 7.67 8.55
C ALA A 118 25.31 7.00 9.61
N GLY A 119 24.23 7.67 10.02
CA GLY A 119 23.23 7.09 10.92
C GLY A 119 22.56 5.84 10.35
N ALA A 120 22.16 5.87 9.08
CA ALA A 120 21.56 4.72 8.40
C ALA A 120 22.55 3.56 8.22
N ASP A 121 23.82 3.83 7.89
CA ASP A 121 24.85 2.79 7.76
C ASP A 121 25.13 2.10 9.12
N LEU A 122 25.15 2.87 10.22
CA LEU A 122 25.28 2.33 11.58
C LEU A 122 24.08 1.46 11.98
N ALA A 123 22.86 1.89 11.65
CA ALA A 123 21.63 1.16 12.01
C ALA A 123 21.30 -0.03 11.10
N SER A 124 21.79 -0.04 9.86
CA SER A 124 21.65 -1.16 8.93
C SER A 124 22.70 -2.27 9.15
N GLY A 125 23.72 -2.03 9.96
CA GLY A 125 24.80 -2.98 10.21
C GLY A 125 25.89 -2.99 9.15
N VAL A 126 25.91 -2.00 8.23
CA VAL A 126 27.01 -1.76 7.29
C VAL A 126 28.32 -1.52 8.05
N VAL A 127 28.23 -0.83 9.19
CA VAL A 127 29.36 -0.66 10.11
C VAL A 127 29.49 -1.90 11.01
N THR A 128 30.42 -2.78 10.67
CA THR A 128 30.67 -4.04 11.39
C THR A 128 30.86 -3.83 12.90
N GLY A 129 30.24 -4.71 13.71
CA GLY A 129 30.36 -4.68 15.17
C GLY A 129 29.46 -3.66 15.88
N ARG A 130 28.67 -2.89 15.13
CA ARG A 130 27.64 -2.00 15.68
C ARG A 130 26.25 -2.57 15.37
N TYR A 131 25.41 -2.63 16.40
CA TYR A 131 24.04 -3.13 16.29
C TYR A 131 23.11 -2.27 17.13
N TYR A 132 22.02 -1.82 16.52
CA TYR A 132 20.96 -1.06 17.13
C TYR A 132 19.61 -1.69 16.80
N ASP A 133 18.70 -1.71 17.77
CA ASP A 133 17.33 -2.18 17.57
C ASP A 133 16.43 -1.06 16.99
N VAL A 134 16.76 0.21 17.27
CA VAL A 134 16.01 1.38 16.78
C VAL A 134 16.95 2.50 16.31
N LEU A 135 16.66 3.08 15.14
CA LEU A 135 17.18 4.38 14.72
C LEU A 135 16.16 5.47 15.06
N HIS A 136 16.56 6.49 15.82
CA HIS A 136 15.72 7.61 16.19
C HIS A 136 16.30 8.90 15.61
N ALA A 137 15.68 9.42 14.55
CA ALA A 137 16.06 10.66 13.91
C ALA A 137 15.37 11.88 14.56
N HIS A 138 16.11 12.98 14.73
CA HIS A 138 15.57 14.24 15.24
C HIS A 138 15.58 15.34 14.17
N ASP A 139 14.39 15.84 13.84
CA ASP A 139 14.13 16.93 12.87
C ASP A 139 14.73 16.69 11.46
N TRP A 140 14.64 17.70 10.59
CA TRP A 140 15.05 17.62 9.19
C TRP A 140 16.52 17.26 8.99
N GLN A 141 17.37 17.56 9.97
CA GLN A 141 18.81 17.32 9.96
C GLN A 141 19.16 15.83 9.97
N ALA A 142 18.35 15.02 10.64
CA ALA A 142 18.52 13.57 10.68
C ALA A 142 17.46 12.82 9.87
N ALA A 143 16.42 13.51 9.38
CA ALA A 143 15.25 12.92 8.73
C ALA A 143 15.57 12.06 7.49
N MET A 144 16.68 12.31 6.81
CA MET A 144 17.09 11.44 5.70
C MET A 144 17.52 10.03 6.14
N ALA A 145 17.78 9.78 7.43
CA ALA A 145 18.27 8.49 7.90
C ALA A 145 17.22 7.37 7.71
N PRO A 146 15.94 7.53 8.12
CA PRO A 146 14.85 6.67 7.68
C PRO A 146 14.80 6.41 6.16
N ALA A 147 14.93 7.47 5.36
CA ALA A 147 14.87 7.35 3.91
C ALA A 147 16.06 6.55 3.34
N TYR A 148 17.27 6.74 3.90
CA TYR A 148 18.43 5.93 3.55
C TYR A 148 18.24 4.46 3.98
N LEU A 149 17.70 4.19 5.17
CA LEU A 149 17.38 2.82 5.57
C LEU A 149 16.40 2.13 4.61
N ARG A 150 15.46 2.88 4.03
CA ARG A 150 14.47 2.35 3.09
C ARG A 150 15.01 2.18 1.65
N PHE A 151 15.74 3.16 1.15
CA PHE A 151 16.05 3.28 -0.28
C PHE A 151 17.53 3.08 -0.63
N ALA A 152 18.45 3.21 0.33
CA ALA A 152 19.87 3.04 0.03
C ALA A 152 20.18 1.58 -0.31
N PRO A 153 21.12 1.34 -1.24
CA PRO A 153 21.68 0.01 -1.42
C PRO A 153 22.44 -0.41 -0.16
N GLY A 154 22.12 -1.59 0.36
CA GLY A 154 22.71 -2.13 1.59
C GLY A 154 21.92 -3.32 2.13
N PRO A 155 22.42 -3.99 3.19
CA PRO A 155 21.64 -4.99 3.91
C PRO A 155 20.32 -4.38 4.42
N MET A 156 19.24 -5.17 4.40
CA MET A 156 17.96 -4.74 4.96
C MET A 156 18.16 -4.29 6.42
N PRO A 157 17.57 -3.15 6.84
CA PRO A 157 17.76 -2.65 8.18
C PRO A 157 17.35 -3.67 9.25
N GLY A 158 18.26 -4.00 10.16
CA GLY A 158 17.91 -4.75 11.37
C GLY A 158 17.11 -3.89 12.37
N ALA A 159 17.31 -2.57 12.32
CA ALA A 159 16.66 -1.61 13.21
C ALA A 159 15.28 -1.19 12.70
N ALA A 160 14.32 -1.08 13.62
CA ALA A 160 13.15 -0.23 13.40
C ALA A 160 13.59 1.24 13.37
N ASN A 161 12.75 2.15 12.87
CA ASN A 161 13.14 3.55 12.76
C ASN A 161 11.99 4.51 13.07
N MET A 162 12.34 5.65 13.68
CA MET A 162 11.37 6.68 14.00
C MET A 162 11.97 8.07 13.86
N ILE A 163 11.09 9.07 13.78
CA ILE A 163 11.47 10.48 13.72
C ILE A 163 10.71 11.29 14.78
N THR A 164 11.40 12.22 15.45
CA THR A 164 10.76 13.25 16.27
C THR A 164 10.78 14.59 15.56
N ILE A 165 9.60 15.20 15.44
CA ILE A 165 9.42 16.60 15.02
C ILE A 165 9.42 17.46 16.30
N HIS A 166 10.45 18.28 16.51
CA HIS A 166 10.43 19.28 17.59
C HIS A 166 9.82 20.58 17.10
N ASN A 167 9.93 20.87 15.79
CA ASN A 167 9.30 22.02 15.16
C ASN A 167 9.15 21.81 13.65
N ILE A 168 7.90 21.69 13.18
CA ILE A 168 7.59 21.36 11.77
C ILE A 168 7.88 22.50 10.80
N ALA A 169 8.11 23.72 11.30
CA ALA A 169 8.45 24.87 10.46
C ALA A 169 9.82 24.70 9.78
N PHE A 170 10.73 23.88 10.33
CA PHE A 170 12.05 23.63 9.76
C PHE A 170 12.06 22.28 9.04
N GLN A 171 11.99 22.31 7.71
CA GLN A 171 11.71 21.10 6.91
C GLN A 171 12.89 20.60 6.07
N GLY A 172 13.96 21.40 5.90
CA GLY A 172 15.07 21.07 5.01
C GLY A 172 14.63 20.86 3.56
N ARG A 173 14.13 21.94 2.93
CA ARG A 173 13.69 21.94 1.53
C ARG A 173 14.83 22.39 0.62
N PHE A 174 15.12 21.60 -0.41
CA PHE A 174 16.22 21.84 -1.33
C PHE A 174 15.78 21.68 -2.78
N ASP A 175 16.56 22.26 -3.70
CA ASP A 175 16.32 22.17 -5.13
C ASP A 175 16.49 20.72 -5.63
N ARG A 176 15.79 20.37 -6.72
CA ARG A 176 15.87 19.05 -7.36
C ARG A 176 17.31 18.62 -7.69
N SER A 177 18.17 19.56 -8.05
CA SER A 177 19.55 19.31 -8.46
C SER A 177 20.37 18.54 -7.43
N VAL A 178 20.02 18.60 -6.14
CA VAL A 178 20.77 17.87 -5.10
C VAL A 178 20.54 16.36 -5.13
N PHE A 179 19.44 15.88 -5.75
CA PHE A 179 19.02 14.48 -5.67
C PHE A 179 20.09 13.50 -6.18
N SER A 180 20.75 13.83 -7.30
CA SER A 180 21.79 12.98 -7.90
C SER A 180 23.02 12.81 -6.98
N ALA A 181 23.27 13.77 -6.09
CA ALA A 181 24.37 13.73 -5.14
C ALA A 181 24.01 12.99 -3.83
N LEU A 182 22.75 12.62 -3.61
CA LEU A 182 22.32 11.93 -2.38
C LEU A 182 22.67 10.43 -2.37
N GLY A 183 23.06 9.85 -3.51
CA GLY A 183 23.39 8.42 -3.61
C GLY A 183 22.17 7.49 -3.42
N LEU A 184 20.98 7.96 -3.79
CA LEU A 184 19.73 7.20 -3.78
C LEU A 184 19.36 6.70 -5.19
N PRO A 185 18.66 5.55 -5.31
CA PRO A 185 18.17 5.06 -6.60
C PRO A 185 17.08 5.98 -7.17
N ALA A 186 16.89 5.97 -8.50
CA ALA A 186 15.90 6.82 -9.18
C ALA A 186 14.46 6.63 -8.64
N SER A 187 14.11 5.42 -8.21
CA SER A 187 12.82 5.11 -7.59
C SER A 187 12.57 5.85 -6.27
N ALA A 188 13.61 6.36 -5.60
CA ALA A 188 13.46 7.18 -4.40
C ALA A 188 12.95 8.59 -4.71
N TYR A 189 13.00 9.04 -5.97
CA TYR A 189 12.47 10.35 -6.39
C TYR A 189 10.98 10.25 -6.74
N GLY A 190 10.15 10.04 -5.71
CA GLY A 190 8.70 9.95 -5.83
C GLY A 190 7.96 10.57 -4.64
N ILE A 191 6.64 10.64 -4.74
CA ILE A 191 5.76 11.21 -3.71
C ILE A 191 5.83 10.40 -2.41
N ASP A 192 6.12 9.10 -2.45
CA ASP A 192 6.38 8.28 -1.27
C ASP A 192 7.87 8.20 -0.88
N GLY A 193 8.73 8.85 -1.67
CA GLY A 193 10.16 8.96 -1.45
C GLY A 193 10.56 10.38 -1.02
N VAL A 194 11.58 10.94 -1.66
CA VAL A 194 12.19 12.23 -1.25
C VAL A 194 11.60 13.46 -1.94
N GLU A 195 10.82 13.27 -3.01
CA GLU A 195 10.29 14.37 -3.82
C GLU A 195 9.32 15.23 -2.99
N TYR A 196 9.44 16.55 -3.10
CA TYR A 196 8.52 17.48 -2.46
C TYR A 196 8.40 18.78 -3.24
N TYR A 197 7.21 19.03 -3.81
CA TYR A 197 6.90 20.22 -4.63
C TYR A 197 7.92 20.53 -5.73
N GLY A 198 8.36 19.49 -6.44
CA GLY A 198 9.32 19.55 -7.53
C GLY A 198 10.79 19.55 -7.08
N GLY A 199 11.07 19.60 -5.77
CA GLY A 199 12.41 19.54 -5.18
C GLY A 199 12.61 18.33 -4.27
N VAL A 200 13.49 18.47 -3.29
CA VAL A 200 13.80 17.44 -2.29
C VAL A 200 13.45 17.96 -0.89
N GLY A 201 12.64 17.21 -0.14
CA GLY A 201 12.26 17.55 1.24
C GLY A 201 12.80 16.55 2.25
N PHE A 202 13.77 16.94 3.09
CA PHE A 202 14.40 16.02 4.04
C PHE A 202 13.45 15.57 5.14
N LEU A 203 12.74 16.51 5.81
CA LEU A 203 11.76 16.15 6.82
C LEU A 203 10.65 15.28 6.23
N LYS A 204 10.14 15.66 5.05
CA LYS A 204 9.13 14.91 4.32
C LYS A 204 9.59 13.47 4.05
N ALA A 205 10.82 13.29 3.56
CA ALA A 205 11.38 11.97 3.27
C ALA A 205 11.44 11.09 4.53
N GLY A 206 11.88 11.68 5.65
CA GLY A 206 11.91 10.99 6.94
C GLY A 206 10.52 10.57 7.42
N LEU A 207 9.56 11.48 7.34
CA LEU A 207 8.17 11.21 7.72
C LEU A 207 7.51 10.17 6.81
N ALA A 208 7.88 10.10 5.52
CA ALA A 208 7.38 9.08 4.60
C ALA A 208 8.03 7.69 4.82
N ALA A 209 9.24 7.63 5.37
CA ALA A 209 9.98 6.39 5.58
C ALA A 209 9.93 5.85 7.02
N ALA A 210 9.55 6.66 8.01
CA ALA A 210 9.55 6.28 9.43
C ALA A 210 8.57 5.16 9.77
N ASP A 211 8.90 4.26 10.71
CA ASP A 211 7.95 3.30 11.28
C ASP A 211 7.05 3.96 12.34
N ALA A 212 7.56 4.98 13.04
CA ALA A 212 6.79 5.86 13.91
C ALA A 212 7.20 7.33 13.79
N ILE A 213 6.23 8.22 13.98
CA ILE A 213 6.41 9.66 14.00
C ILE A 213 6.05 10.14 15.41
N THR A 214 6.96 10.84 16.05
CA THR A 214 6.70 11.48 17.35
C THR A 214 6.78 12.98 17.23
N THR A 215 6.08 13.67 18.12
CA THR A 215 6.27 15.10 18.34
C THR A 215 6.15 15.42 19.82
N VAL A 216 6.53 16.64 20.19
CA VAL A 216 6.87 17.03 21.55
C VAL A 216 5.66 17.31 22.46
N SER A 217 4.42 17.09 21.99
CA SER A 217 3.21 17.09 22.83
C SER A 217 1.98 16.49 22.11
N PRO A 218 0.98 15.94 22.84
CA PRO A 218 -0.29 15.46 22.26
C PRO A 218 -1.08 16.54 21.51
N GLY A 219 -1.24 17.73 22.10
CA GLY A 219 -1.97 18.82 21.46
C GLY A 219 -1.30 19.27 20.17
N TYR A 220 0.03 19.33 20.15
CA TYR A 220 0.76 19.68 18.93
C TYR A 220 0.69 18.57 17.87
N ALA A 221 0.63 17.29 18.26
CA ALA A 221 0.40 16.19 17.33
C ALA A 221 -0.92 16.36 16.58
N GLU A 222 -1.98 16.78 17.27
CA GLU A 222 -3.28 17.10 16.66
C GLU A 222 -3.22 18.35 15.78
N GLU A 223 -2.55 19.42 16.25
CA GLU A 223 -2.45 20.68 15.51
C GLU A 223 -1.82 20.48 14.12
N ILE A 224 -0.73 19.70 14.00
CA ILE A 224 -0.03 19.50 12.71
C ILE A 224 -0.83 18.72 11.66
N HIS A 225 -2.01 18.19 11.99
CA HIS A 225 -2.97 17.66 11.01
C HIS A 225 -3.73 18.76 10.23
N THR A 226 -3.65 20.01 10.69
CA THR A 226 -4.33 21.17 10.08
C THR A 226 -3.42 21.88 9.08
N PRO A 227 -3.95 22.47 7.98
CA PRO A 227 -3.13 23.26 7.05
C PRO A 227 -2.37 24.41 7.72
N GLU A 228 -2.97 25.03 8.74
CA GLU A 228 -2.42 26.18 9.45
C GLU A 228 -1.13 25.85 10.21
N HIS A 229 -1.03 24.63 10.76
CA HIS A 229 0.11 24.21 11.59
C HIS A 229 0.98 23.13 10.93
N GLY A 230 0.45 22.37 9.98
CA GLY A 230 1.17 21.31 9.27
C GLY A 230 2.13 21.81 8.19
N MET A 231 2.04 23.09 7.80
CA MET A 231 3.02 23.78 6.95
C MET A 231 3.30 23.07 5.62
N GLY A 232 2.28 22.47 5.00
CA GLY A 232 2.36 21.73 3.74
C GLY A 232 2.70 20.24 3.90
N LEU A 233 2.79 19.72 5.13
CA LEU A 233 3.00 18.30 5.44
C LEU A 233 1.74 17.66 6.05
N GLU A 234 0.67 18.41 6.29
CA GLU A 234 -0.57 17.94 6.92
C GLU A 234 -1.23 16.78 6.16
N GLY A 235 -1.12 16.76 4.83
CA GLY A 235 -1.64 15.66 4.01
C GLY A 235 -0.92 14.34 4.32
N LEU A 236 0.41 14.38 4.41
CA LEU A 236 1.24 13.24 4.78
C LEU A 236 0.97 12.79 6.22
N ILE A 237 0.90 13.73 7.16
CA ILE A 237 0.64 13.44 8.58
C ILE A 237 -0.75 12.81 8.76
N ARG A 238 -1.79 13.29 8.05
CA ARG A 238 -3.12 12.67 8.06
C ARG A 238 -3.11 11.26 7.46
N ALA A 239 -2.44 11.06 6.33
CA ALA A 239 -2.32 9.73 5.71
C ALA A 239 -1.61 8.72 6.65
N ARG A 240 -0.74 9.22 7.54
CA ARG A 240 0.04 8.42 8.47
C ARG A 240 -0.44 8.54 9.93
N SER A 241 -1.66 8.98 10.19
CA SER A 241 -2.14 9.28 11.55
C SER A 241 -1.99 8.12 12.54
N ALA A 242 -2.11 6.87 12.06
CA ALA A 242 -2.00 5.67 12.87
C ALA A 242 -0.62 5.50 13.56
N VAL A 243 0.42 6.17 13.07
CA VAL A 243 1.79 6.09 13.60
C VAL A 243 2.30 7.43 14.13
N VAL A 244 1.43 8.42 14.32
CA VAL A 244 1.78 9.74 14.88
C VAL A 244 1.49 9.76 16.38
N HIS A 245 2.47 10.16 17.18
CA HIS A 245 2.40 10.15 18.64
C HIS A 245 2.87 11.48 19.24
N GLY A 246 2.11 12.06 20.16
CA GLY A 246 2.55 13.20 20.95
C GLY A 246 3.11 12.77 22.31
N ILE A 247 4.38 13.08 22.59
CA ILE A 247 5.05 12.81 23.86
C ILE A 247 5.61 14.11 24.42
N VAL A 248 5.06 14.56 25.55
CA VAL A 248 5.44 15.84 26.20
C VAL A 248 6.91 15.81 26.60
N ASN A 249 7.65 16.91 26.41
CA ASN A 249 9.03 17.01 26.91
C ASN A 249 9.08 17.08 28.44
N GLY A 250 10.18 16.57 29.02
CA GLY A 250 10.52 16.78 30.43
C GLY A 250 11.55 17.90 30.63
N ILE A 251 11.79 18.26 31.88
CA ILE A 251 12.93 19.09 32.31
C ILE A 251 13.92 18.25 33.12
N ASP A 252 15.19 18.62 33.06
CA ASP A 252 16.19 18.06 33.96
C ASP A 252 16.05 18.67 35.35
N THR A 253 15.53 17.88 36.29
CA THR A 253 15.30 18.32 37.69
C THR A 253 16.58 18.40 38.52
N SER A 254 17.74 17.98 38.00
CA SER A 254 19.03 18.23 38.64
C SER A 254 19.50 19.67 38.41
N VAL A 255 19.14 20.25 37.26
CA VAL A 255 19.42 21.64 36.89
C VAL A 255 18.29 22.57 37.33
N TRP A 256 17.04 22.21 37.01
CA TRP A 256 15.86 23.04 37.24
C TRP A 256 15.13 22.65 38.52
N ASN A 257 15.73 22.96 39.68
CA ASN A 257 15.13 22.68 40.99
C ASN A 257 15.40 23.82 42.00
N PRO A 258 14.37 24.58 42.42
CA PRO A 258 14.57 25.72 43.31
C PRO A 258 15.12 25.34 44.71
N GLU A 259 15.08 24.05 45.09
CA GLU A 259 15.60 23.57 46.37
C GLU A 259 17.13 23.47 46.37
N SER A 260 17.75 23.25 45.21
CA SER A 260 19.20 23.03 45.05
C SER A 260 19.86 23.96 44.03
N ASP A 261 19.09 24.78 43.32
CA ASP A 261 19.60 25.68 42.29
C ASP A 261 20.59 26.71 42.87
N PRO A 262 21.87 26.70 42.45
CA PRO A 262 22.90 27.59 42.97
C PRO A 262 22.81 29.02 42.43
N ASP A 263 22.06 29.27 41.36
CA ASP A 263 21.91 30.60 40.76
C ASP A 263 20.84 31.45 41.49
N LEU A 264 20.17 30.87 42.50
CA LEU A 264 19.19 31.56 43.33
C LEU A 264 19.83 32.28 44.52
N VAL A 265 19.38 33.51 44.78
CA VAL A 265 19.76 34.25 45.99
C VAL A 265 19.25 33.55 47.26
N ALA A 266 18.08 32.94 47.18
CA ALA A 266 17.54 32.08 48.24
C ALA A 266 16.85 30.84 47.64
N GLN A 267 17.43 29.67 47.89
CA GLN A 267 16.82 28.38 47.57
C GLN A 267 15.55 28.11 48.39
N TYR A 268 14.57 27.43 47.80
CA TYR A 268 13.28 27.17 48.42
C TYR A 268 12.61 25.94 47.82
N ASN A 269 11.57 25.47 48.51
CA ASN A 269 10.73 24.39 48.01
C ASN A 269 9.27 24.76 48.20
N VAL A 270 8.35 23.88 47.78
CA VAL A 270 6.90 24.10 47.86
C VAL A 270 6.39 24.44 49.28
N ARG A 271 7.10 23.98 50.33
CA ARG A 271 6.76 24.27 51.74
C ARG A 271 7.31 25.62 52.21
N LYS A 272 8.38 26.12 51.58
CA LYS A 272 9.10 27.37 51.93
C LYS A 272 8.90 28.48 50.89
N LEU A 273 7.75 28.52 50.23
CA LEU A 273 7.44 29.45 49.12
C LEU A 273 7.69 30.93 49.44
N ALA A 274 7.52 31.34 50.70
CA ALA A 274 7.77 32.72 51.13
C ALA A 274 9.21 33.21 50.86
N ARG A 275 10.19 32.30 50.77
CA ARG A 275 11.60 32.64 50.45
C ARG A 275 11.77 33.21 49.03
N ARG A 276 10.80 33.00 48.13
CA ARG A 276 10.77 33.63 46.78
C ARG A 276 10.82 35.16 46.86
N ALA A 277 10.35 35.75 47.95
CA ALA A 277 10.40 37.19 48.15
C ALA A 277 11.83 37.75 48.06
N THR A 278 12.85 37.00 48.53
CA THR A 278 14.26 37.40 48.42
C THR A 278 14.72 37.44 46.96
N ASN A 279 14.38 36.41 46.19
CA ASN A 279 14.66 36.35 44.75
C ASN A 279 13.93 37.47 43.99
N LYS A 280 12.67 37.75 44.35
CA LYS A 280 11.88 38.87 43.80
C LYS A 280 12.57 40.22 43.99
N ARG A 281 13.08 40.50 45.20
CA ARG A 281 13.83 41.73 45.46
C ARG A 281 15.15 41.80 44.67
N ALA A 282 15.77 40.66 44.38
CA ALA A 282 16.97 40.61 43.56
C ALA A 282 16.66 40.94 42.09
N VAL A 283 15.57 40.37 41.53
CA VAL A 283 15.08 40.72 40.18
C VAL A 283 14.76 42.21 40.10
N GLU A 284 13.98 42.75 41.04
CA GLU A 284 13.63 44.17 41.08
C GLU A 284 14.86 45.08 41.05
N ARG A 285 15.88 44.79 41.87
CA ARG A 285 17.14 45.56 41.85
C ARG A 285 17.88 45.40 40.52
N GLY A 286 18.01 44.17 40.01
CA GLY A 286 18.73 43.88 38.77
C GLY A 286 18.13 44.55 37.54
N PHE A 287 16.81 44.72 37.52
CA PHE A 287 16.06 45.32 36.41
C PHE A 287 15.67 46.79 36.64
N GLY A 288 16.03 47.38 37.79
CA GLY A 288 15.67 48.77 38.12
C GLY A 288 14.15 48.97 38.31
N ILE A 289 13.45 47.96 38.80
CA ILE A 289 12.01 47.96 39.05
C ILE A 289 11.75 48.28 40.52
N GLU A 290 10.83 49.20 40.80
CA GLU A 290 10.45 49.59 42.15
C GLU A 290 9.55 48.52 42.81
N PRO A 291 9.71 48.32 44.14
CA PRO A 291 8.76 47.56 44.94
C PRO A 291 7.32 48.02 44.76
N GLY A 292 6.41 47.08 44.53
CA GLY A 292 4.98 47.35 44.36
C GLY A 292 4.10 46.18 44.78
N SER A 293 2.80 46.47 45.00
CA SER A 293 1.78 45.52 45.44
C SER A 293 1.18 44.66 44.33
N GLY A 294 1.35 45.03 43.05
CA GLY A 294 0.90 44.24 41.91
C GLY A 294 1.92 43.17 41.46
N PRO A 295 1.51 42.25 40.57
CA PRO A 295 2.37 41.15 40.12
C PRO A 295 3.57 41.65 39.30
N LEU A 296 4.71 41.00 39.48
CA LEU A 296 5.88 41.11 38.63
C LEU A 296 5.83 40.00 37.60
N PHE A 297 5.56 40.37 36.36
CA PHE A 297 5.62 39.50 35.20
C PHE A 297 7.05 39.34 34.70
N THR A 298 7.34 38.19 34.09
CA THR A 298 8.56 37.97 33.31
C THR A 298 8.26 37.50 31.89
N VAL A 299 9.19 37.79 30.98
CA VAL A 299 9.27 37.20 29.64
C VAL A 299 10.69 36.73 29.44
N ILE A 300 10.85 35.44 29.10
CA ILE A 300 12.13 34.82 28.74
C ILE A 300 11.93 34.18 27.37
N SER A 301 12.25 34.92 26.30
CA SER A 301 11.94 34.49 24.94
C SER A 301 12.76 35.24 23.89
N ARG A 302 12.88 34.64 22.70
CA ARG A 302 13.20 35.41 21.49
C ARG A 302 12.10 36.43 21.20
N LEU A 303 12.48 37.64 20.81
CA LEU A 303 11.56 38.74 20.49
C LEU A 303 11.14 38.66 19.02
N THR A 304 10.21 37.77 18.70
CA THR A 304 9.73 37.55 17.32
C THR A 304 8.21 37.52 17.24
N TRP A 305 7.67 37.71 16.03
CA TRP A 305 6.22 37.58 15.76
C TRP A 305 5.68 36.19 16.15
N GLN A 306 6.44 35.12 15.92
CA GLN A 306 6.04 33.76 16.30
C GLN A 306 5.75 33.64 17.81
N LYS A 307 6.51 34.37 18.64
CA LYS A 307 6.38 34.38 20.10
C LYS A 307 5.33 35.39 20.60
N GLY A 308 4.58 36.04 19.71
CA GLY A 308 3.54 37.00 20.06
C GLY A 308 4.05 38.35 20.59
N MET A 309 5.33 38.63 20.38
CA MET A 309 6.01 39.76 21.00
C MET A 309 5.61 41.10 20.37
N ASP A 310 5.17 41.09 19.11
CA ASP A 310 4.53 42.22 18.41
C ASP A 310 3.26 42.69 19.13
N VAL A 311 2.42 41.76 19.57
CA VAL A 311 1.17 42.10 20.27
C VAL A 311 1.47 42.53 21.69
N LEU A 312 2.37 41.81 22.38
CA LEU A 312 2.74 42.13 23.75
C LEU A 312 3.36 43.53 23.86
N ALA A 313 4.22 43.93 22.93
CA ALA A 313 4.82 45.26 22.90
C ALA A 313 3.75 46.37 22.91
N GLY A 314 2.65 46.17 22.18
CA GLY A 314 1.51 47.08 22.15
C GLY A 314 0.65 47.09 23.42
N GLN A 315 0.78 46.09 24.31
CA GLN A 315 -0.02 45.96 25.54
C GLN A 315 0.73 46.38 26.81
N LEU A 316 1.98 46.86 26.72
CA LEU A 316 2.79 47.20 27.90
C LEU A 316 2.21 48.36 28.72
N ASP A 317 1.63 49.37 28.07
CA ASP A 317 0.98 50.49 28.77
C ASP A 317 -0.27 50.01 29.54
N ALA A 318 -1.03 49.07 28.96
CA ALA A 318 -2.16 48.44 29.62
C ALA A 318 -1.73 47.52 30.77
N LEU A 319 -0.59 46.83 30.65
CA LEU A 319 -0.01 46.01 31.72
C LEU A 319 0.31 46.87 32.94
N VAL A 320 0.98 48.00 32.76
CA VAL A 320 1.32 48.93 33.85
C VAL A 320 0.05 49.57 34.43
N SER A 321 -0.90 49.97 33.58
CA SER A 321 -2.17 50.55 34.01
C SER A 321 -3.02 49.58 34.85
N ALA A 322 -2.92 48.28 34.57
CA ALA A 322 -3.55 47.24 35.39
C ALA A 322 -2.80 46.96 36.71
N GLY A 323 -1.68 47.65 36.98
CA GLY A 323 -0.87 47.48 38.19
C GLY A 323 0.26 46.44 38.07
N GLY A 324 0.46 45.87 36.87
CA GLY A 324 1.56 44.95 36.59
C GLY A 324 2.92 45.63 36.48
N ARG A 325 3.98 44.84 36.65
CA ARG A 325 5.38 45.21 36.38
C ARG A 325 6.02 44.14 35.51
N LEU A 326 7.05 44.46 34.73
CA LEU A 326 7.66 43.50 33.79
C LEU A 326 9.18 43.49 33.87
N ALA A 327 9.77 42.32 34.05
CA ALA A 327 11.18 42.05 33.81
C ALA A 327 11.33 41.18 32.54
N LEU A 328 11.98 41.70 31.50
CA LEU A 328 12.11 40.98 30.23
C LEU A 328 13.58 40.61 29.97
N LEU A 329 13.82 39.33 29.67
CA LEU A 329 15.09 38.82 29.16
C LEU A 329 14.87 38.26 27.75
N GLY A 330 15.54 38.85 26.76
CA GLY A 330 15.45 38.34 25.40
C GLY A 330 16.09 39.24 24.36
N SER A 331 16.35 38.67 23.20
CA SER A 331 16.79 39.36 21.99
C SER A 331 16.00 38.85 20.78
N GLY A 332 15.97 39.59 19.69
CA GLY A 332 15.24 39.15 18.50
C GLY A 332 15.18 40.22 17.43
N ASP A 333 14.01 40.36 16.82
CA ASP A 333 13.76 41.22 15.66
C ASP A 333 14.20 42.67 15.96
N PRO A 334 15.08 43.27 15.11
CA PRO A 334 15.52 44.66 15.25
C PRO A 334 14.37 45.68 15.25
N THR A 335 13.19 45.32 14.78
CA THR A 335 11.99 46.18 14.76
C THR A 335 11.15 46.07 16.04
N LEU A 336 11.26 44.95 16.78
CA LEU A 336 10.50 44.72 18.02
C LEU A 336 11.27 45.18 19.25
N GLU A 337 12.58 44.92 19.33
CA GLU A 337 13.41 45.30 20.48
C GLU A 337 13.29 46.81 20.84
N PRO A 338 13.33 47.76 19.88
CA PRO A 338 13.17 49.18 20.19
C PRO A 338 11.82 49.52 20.84
N GLN A 339 10.75 48.78 20.53
CA GLN A 339 9.43 49.03 21.10
C GLN A 339 9.39 48.69 22.59
N PHE A 340 10.01 47.57 22.97
CA PHE A 340 10.16 47.20 24.38
C PHE A 340 11.06 48.21 25.10
N ARG A 341 12.21 48.59 24.52
CA ARG A 341 13.10 49.62 25.10
C ARG A 341 12.39 50.95 25.31
N ALA A 342 11.58 51.38 24.34
CA ALA A 342 10.77 52.59 24.44
C ALA A 342 9.75 52.49 25.60
N ALA A 343 9.09 51.34 25.77
CA ALA A 343 8.18 51.11 26.88
C ALA A 343 8.89 51.13 28.24
N ALA A 344 10.09 50.55 28.36
CA ALA A 344 10.90 50.63 29.58
C ALA A 344 11.32 52.07 29.92
N ALA A 345 11.62 52.89 28.90
CA ALA A 345 11.91 54.31 29.10
C ALA A 345 10.66 55.10 29.54
N ARG A 346 9.49 54.82 28.97
CA ARG A 346 8.21 55.46 29.35
C ARG A 346 7.77 55.08 30.77
N HIS A 347 7.97 53.82 31.16
CA HIS A 347 7.53 53.27 32.45
C HIS A 347 8.71 52.93 33.37
N ARG A 348 9.63 53.89 33.57
CA ARG A 348 10.76 53.74 34.50
C ARG A 348 10.29 53.30 35.89
N GLY A 349 11.01 52.36 36.49
CA GLY A 349 10.64 51.77 37.78
C GLY A 349 9.54 50.70 37.69
N ARG A 350 8.95 50.45 36.53
CA ARG A 350 7.89 49.43 36.35
C ARG A 350 8.23 48.38 35.31
N ILE A 351 9.00 48.73 34.28
CA ILE A 351 9.47 47.82 33.23
C ILE A 351 10.99 47.87 33.15
N GLY A 352 11.64 46.70 33.19
CA GLY A 352 13.08 46.54 32.96
C GLY A 352 13.36 45.48 31.89
N ILE A 353 14.44 45.68 31.12
CA ILE A 353 14.79 44.84 29.97
C ILE A 353 16.28 44.53 29.97
N ALA A 354 16.62 43.25 29.80
CA ALA A 354 17.95 42.75 29.52
C ALA A 354 17.96 42.12 28.13
N VAL A 355 18.87 42.56 27.27
CA VAL A 355 18.97 42.08 25.89
C VAL A 355 20.04 41.01 25.79
N GLY A 356 19.70 39.92 25.12
CA GLY A 356 20.53 38.72 24.99
C GLY A 356 19.95 37.53 25.76
N TYR A 357 20.79 36.55 26.02
CA TYR A 357 20.47 35.38 26.83
C TYR A 357 21.50 35.23 27.95
N ASP A 358 21.03 34.98 29.16
CA ASP A 358 21.85 34.71 30.34
C ASP A 358 21.14 33.61 31.15
N GLU A 359 21.80 32.47 31.29
CA GLU A 359 21.24 31.27 31.97
C GLU A 359 20.92 31.57 33.44
N LYS A 360 21.87 32.17 34.16
CA LYS A 360 21.71 32.46 35.59
C LYS A 360 20.55 33.43 35.84
N LEU A 361 20.44 34.43 34.96
CA LEU A 361 19.34 35.38 35.01
C LEU A 361 17.99 34.73 34.69
N SER A 362 17.96 33.75 33.78
CA SER A 362 16.76 32.96 33.47
C SER A 362 16.24 32.21 34.70
N HIS A 363 17.13 31.52 35.43
CA HIS A 363 16.83 30.86 36.70
C HIS A 363 16.28 31.84 37.75
N LEU A 364 16.97 32.97 37.94
CA LEU A 364 16.57 33.99 38.90
C LEU A 364 15.20 34.61 38.56
N LEU A 365 14.91 34.85 37.27
CA LEU A 365 13.63 35.38 36.82
C LEU A 365 12.48 34.42 37.14
N GLN A 366 12.64 33.12 36.89
CA GLN A 366 11.65 32.09 37.25
C GLN A 366 11.46 32.00 38.77
N ALA A 367 12.53 32.13 39.55
CA ALA A 367 12.46 32.09 41.01
C ALA A 367 11.86 33.36 41.66
N GLY A 368 12.05 34.51 41.02
CA GLY A 368 11.73 35.83 41.59
C GLY A 368 10.45 36.48 41.09
N CYS A 369 10.03 36.20 39.85
CA CYS A 369 8.81 36.79 39.29
C CYS A 369 7.55 36.05 39.74
N ASP A 370 6.39 36.71 39.71
CA ASP A 370 5.14 36.08 40.11
C ASP A 370 4.53 35.27 38.97
N ALA A 371 4.57 35.80 37.75
CA ALA A 371 3.97 35.21 36.56
C ALA A 371 4.88 35.30 35.33
N ILE A 372 4.82 34.32 34.43
CA ILE A 372 5.57 34.31 33.17
C ILE A 372 4.61 34.43 31.98
N LEU A 373 4.83 35.41 31.11
CA LEU A 373 4.00 35.67 29.93
C LEU A 373 4.55 34.91 28.72
N ILE A 374 3.71 34.04 28.13
CA ILE A 374 4.06 33.20 26.98
C ILE A 374 2.97 33.34 25.90
N PRO A 375 2.87 34.49 25.21
CA PRO A 375 1.85 34.74 24.19
C PRO A 375 2.22 34.13 22.83
N SER A 376 2.85 32.95 22.81
CA SER A 376 3.29 32.29 21.58
C SER A 376 2.10 31.98 20.68
N ARG A 377 2.20 32.32 19.38
CA ARG A 377 1.24 31.87 18.36
C ARG A 377 1.43 30.40 18.02
N PHE A 378 2.61 29.89 18.30
CA PHE A 378 3.03 28.54 17.99
C PHE A 378 4.04 28.08 19.03
N GLU A 379 3.74 27.02 19.76
CA GLU A 379 4.63 26.45 20.77
C GLU A 379 4.51 24.92 20.82
N PRO A 380 5.35 24.18 20.06
CA PRO A 380 5.26 22.72 19.95
C PRO A 380 5.22 22.02 21.31
N CYS A 381 6.09 22.45 22.22
CA CYS A 381 6.01 22.08 23.64
C CYS A 381 6.21 23.29 24.54
N GLY A 382 7.31 24.02 24.34
CA GLY A 382 7.80 25.03 25.28
C GLY A 382 8.39 24.35 26.52
N LEU A 383 9.60 24.75 26.95
CA LEU A 383 10.15 24.34 28.26
C LEU A 383 9.94 25.43 29.31
N THR A 384 9.77 26.67 28.86
CA THR A 384 9.66 27.88 29.68
C THR A 384 8.51 27.82 30.69
N GLN A 385 7.36 27.24 30.32
CA GLN A 385 6.24 27.05 31.24
C GLN A 385 6.51 25.95 32.28
N LEU A 386 7.24 24.90 31.91
CA LEU A 386 7.62 23.84 32.84
C LEU A 386 8.59 24.38 33.89
N TYR A 387 9.56 25.19 33.47
CA TYR A 387 10.45 25.93 34.38
C TYR A 387 9.65 26.87 35.29
N GLY A 388 8.68 27.62 34.73
CA GLY A 388 7.82 28.49 35.52
C GLY A 388 7.06 27.72 36.59
N LEU A 389 6.40 26.62 36.22
CA LEU A 389 5.65 25.78 37.15
C LEU A 389 6.54 25.18 38.25
N ALA A 390 7.74 24.68 37.89
CA ALA A 390 8.70 24.13 38.85
C ALA A 390 9.18 25.16 39.88
N TYR A 391 9.28 26.44 39.49
CA TYR A 391 9.71 27.55 40.35
C TYR A 391 8.53 28.35 40.94
N GLY A 392 7.29 27.92 40.72
CA GLY A 392 6.11 28.65 41.15
C GLY A 392 5.96 30.03 40.50
N CYS A 393 6.55 30.28 39.34
CA CYS A 393 6.24 31.40 38.46
C CYS A 393 5.03 31.02 37.60
N VAL A 394 3.87 31.57 37.91
CA VAL A 394 2.59 31.13 37.32
C VAL A 394 2.56 31.43 35.82
N PRO A 395 2.40 30.44 34.93
CA PRO A 395 2.33 30.70 33.49
C PRO A 395 1.05 31.43 33.10
N VAL A 396 1.19 32.42 32.23
CA VAL A 396 0.12 33.15 31.54
C VAL A 396 0.37 32.99 30.04
N ALA A 397 -0.30 32.02 29.44
CA ALA A 397 0.11 31.46 28.15
C ALA A 397 -1.05 31.41 27.15
N ALA A 398 -0.71 31.55 25.87
CA ALA A 398 -1.65 31.24 24.80
C ALA A 398 -1.96 29.73 24.79
N ARG A 399 -3.19 29.35 24.43
CA ARG A 399 -3.60 27.95 24.28
C ARG A 399 -3.13 27.39 22.94
N THR A 400 -1.90 26.90 22.88
CA THR A 400 -1.30 26.22 21.71
C THR A 400 -0.30 25.16 22.14
N GLY A 401 -0.26 24.05 21.40
CA GLY A 401 0.68 22.94 21.58
C GLY A 401 0.86 22.53 23.04
N GLY A 402 2.12 22.33 23.45
CA GLY A 402 2.40 21.83 24.81
C GLY A 402 2.09 22.81 25.93
N LEU A 403 1.82 24.10 25.65
CA LEU A 403 1.31 25.02 26.66
C LEU A 403 -0.09 24.59 27.13
N ALA A 404 -0.95 24.18 26.20
CA ALA A 404 -2.29 23.68 26.51
C ALA A 404 -2.26 22.34 27.25
N ASP A 405 -1.27 21.49 26.98
CA ASP A 405 -1.13 20.17 27.59
C ASP A 405 -0.55 20.19 29.01
N THR A 406 0.17 21.26 29.37
CA THR A 406 0.95 21.32 30.63
C THR A 406 0.39 22.29 31.66
N ILE A 407 -0.55 23.17 31.28
CA ILE A 407 -1.14 24.18 32.16
C ILE A 407 -2.61 23.86 32.42
N ILE A 408 -2.99 23.76 33.70
CA ILE A 408 -4.39 23.71 34.12
C ILE A 408 -4.87 25.15 34.29
N ASP A 409 -5.67 25.62 33.33
CA ASP A 409 -6.23 26.97 33.34
C ASP A 409 -7.06 27.23 34.61
N ALA A 410 -6.83 28.39 35.23
CA ALA A 410 -7.53 28.87 36.43
C ALA A 410 -8.98 29.30 36.17
N ASN A 411 -9.75 28.47 35.47
CA ASN A 411 -11.18 28.67 35.30
C ASN A 411 -11.92 28.34 36.61
N GLU A 412 -13.20 28.71 36.70
CA GLU A 412 -13.99 28.53 37.93
C GLU A 412 -13.98 27.09 38.46
N ALA A 413 -14.04 26.09 37.57
CA ALA A 413 -14.03 24.69 37.97
C ALA A 413 -12.66 24.27 38.57
N ALA A 414 -11.56 24.62 37.90
CA ALA A 414 -10.21 24.29 38.36
C ALA A 414 -9.83 25.04 39.64
N LEU A 415 -10.29 26.29 39.79
CA LEU A 415 -10.14 27.07 41.02
C LEU A 415 -10.93 26.44 42.17
N SER A 416 -12.19 26.07 41.94
CA SER A 416 -13.03 25.41 42.96
C SER A 416 -12.47 24.06 43.38
N ALA A 417 -11.91 23.28 42.45
CA ALA A 417 -11.27 22.00 42.74
C ALA A 417 -9.85 22.17 43.34
N GLY A 418 -9.30 23.38 43.32
CA GLY A 418 -7.97 23.67 43.86
C GLY A 418 -6.81 23.07 43.05
N VAL A 419 -7.01 22.80 41.76
CA VAL A 419 -6.04 22.13 40.86
C VAL A 419 -5.43 23.04 39.80
N ALA A 420 -5.88 24.30 39.69
CA ALA A 420 -5.34 25.26 38.73
C ALA A 420 -3.83 25.51 38.92
N THR A 421 -3.10 25.64 37.81
CA THR A 421 -1.64 25.88 37.81
C THR A 421 -1.20 27.10 37.00
N GLY A 422 -2.08 27.65 36.15
CA GLY A 422 -1.77 28.83 35.34
C GLY A 422 -3.00 29.45 34.70
N ILE A 423 -2.78 30.35 33.75
CA ILE A 423 -3.82 31.09 33.04
C ILE A 423 -3.62 30.85 31.55
N LEU A 424 -4.60 30.25 30.89
CA LEU A 424 -4.64 30.08 29.45
C LEU A 424 -5.59 31.09 28.80
N PHE A 425 -5.24 31.55 27.60
CA PHE A 425 -6.09 32.39 26.77
C PHE A 425 -6.04 31.98 25.29
N ASP A 426 -7.15 32.21 24.58
CA ASP A 426 -7.29 31.81 23.19
C ASP A 426 -6.96 32.96 22.24
N GLY A 427 -6.13 32.66 21.23
CA GLY A 427 -5.66 33.63 20.23
C GLY A 427 -4.65 34.65 20.78
N VAL A 428 -3.75 35.12 19.93
CA VAL A 428 -2.74 36.13 20.28
C VAL A 428 -3.16 37.48 19.70
N THR A 429 -4.01 38.19 20.44
CA THR A 429 -4.59 39.49 20.07
C THR A 429 -4.41 40.48 21.22
N ALA A 430 -4.53 41.78 20.91
CA ALA A 430 -4.45 42.83 21.93
C ALA A 430 -5.46 42.59 23.07
N ASP A 431 -6.71 42.27 22.72
CA ASP A 431 -7.78 42.02 23.68
C ASP A 431 -7.55 40.76 24.52
N SER A 432 -7.15 39.64 23.90
CA SER A 432 -6.92 38.39 24.64
C SER A 432 -5.77 38.52 25.63
N ILE A 433 -4.65 39.15 25.24
CA ILE A 433 -3.54 39.43 26.15
C ILE A 433 -3.96 40.39 27.27
N GLN A 434 -4.69 41.46 26.95
CA GLN A 434 -5.14 42.42 27.95
C GLN A 434 -6.09 41.76 28.98
N ARG A 435 -7.02 40.91 28.54
CA ARG A 435 -7.88 40.13 29.43
C ARG A 435 -7.09 39.16 30.30
N ALA A 436 -6.11 38.46 29.73
CA ALA A 436 -5.23 37.56 30.48
C ALA A 436 -4.43 38.30 31.56
N ILE A 437 -3.89 39.48 31.26
CA ILE A 437 -3.17 40.32 32.23
C ILE A 437 -4.12 40.76 33.36
N ARG A 438 -5.31 41.28 33.04
CA ARG A 438 -6.29 41.70 34.06
C ARG A 438 -6.72 40.54 34.96
N ARG A 439 -6.98 39.37 34.37
CA ARG A 439 -7.30 38.14 35.11
C ARG A 439 -6.16 37.72 36.03
N THR A 440 -4.92 37.84 35.56
CA THR A 440 -3.73 37.54 36.38
C THR A 440 -3.62 38.49 37.56
N VAL A 441 -3.79 39.81 37.36
CA VAL A 441 -3.75 40.79 38.45
C VAL A 441 -4.86 40.52 39.47
N ALA A 442 -6.08 40.21 39.02
CA ALA A 442 -7.20 39.90 39.90
C ALA A 442 -6.91 38.64 40.75
N LEU A 443 -6.45 37.55 40.12
CA LEU A 443 -6.08 36.32 40.83
C LEU A 443 -4.90 36.52 41.78
N PHE A 444 -3.92 37.36 41.41
CA PHE A 444 -2.78 37.70 42.26
C PHE A 444 -3.20 38.43 43.54
N SER A 445 -4.24 39.25 43.47
CA SER A 445 -4.77 39.97 44.65
C SER A 445 -5.39 39.02 45.70
N ASP A 446 -5.88 37.85 45.28
CA ASP A 446 -6.28 36.78 46.19
C ASP A 446 -5.06 35.91 46.56
N THR A 447 -4.43 36.24 47.67
CA THR A 447 -3.22 35.56 48.16
C THR A 447 -3.45 34.07 48.43
N LYS A 448 -4.67 33.64 48.77
CA LYS A 448 -4.95 32.23 49.03
C LYS A 448 -5.01 31.45 47.73
N VAL A 449 -5.74 31.96 46.74
CA VAL A 449 -5.85 31.37 45.41
C VAL A 449 -4.48 31.33 44.73
N TRP A 450 -3.75 32.45 44.74
CA TRP A 450 -2.44 32.54 44.08
C TRP A 450 -1.41 31.56 44.66
N ASN A 451 -1.27 31.52 45.99
CA ASN A 451 -0.36 30.57 46.64
C ASN A 451 -0.77 29.12 46.38
N ASN A 452 -2.06 28.83 46.25
CA ASN A 452 -2.50 27.49 45.86
C ASN A 452 -2.02 27.17 44.44
N MET A 453 -2.23 28.05 43.47
CA MET A 453 -1.78 27.83 42.09
C MET A 453 -0.28 27.57 41.99
N GLN A 454 0.53 28.38 42.68
CA GLN A 454 1.99 28.17 42.74
C GLN A 454 2.34 26.79 43.31
N ARG A 455 1.69 26.39 44.41
CA ARG A 455 1.95 25.09 45.04
C ARG A 455 1.49 23.92 44.18
N GLN A 456 0.38 24.05 43.45
CA GLN A 456 -0.08 22.99 42.55
C GLN A 456 0.88 22.82 41.37
N GLY A 457 1.34 23.93 40.77
CA GLY A 457 2.38 23.89 39.73
C GLY A 457 3.64 23.18 40.23
N MET A 458 4.19 23.62 41.37
CA MET A 458 5.43 23.03 41.94
C MET A 458 5.30 21.57 42.40
N LYS A 459 4.09 21.02 42.54
CA LYS A 459 3.85 19.61 42.92
C LYS A 459 3.77 18.67 41.72
N GLN A 460 3.58 19.20 40.52
CA GLN A 460 3.49 18.38 39.32
C GLN A 460 4.87 17.82 38.96
N ASP A 461 4.88 16.61 38.42
CA ASP A 461 6.09 15.96 37.92
C ASP A 461 6.32 16.37 36.46
N PHE A 462 7.29 17.26 36.25
CA PHE A 462 7.75 17.69 34.94
C PHE A 462 9.06 17.01 34.54
N SER A 463 9.52 16.01 35.30
CA SER A 463 10.72 15.27 34.94
C SER A 463 10.50 14.43 33.68
N TRP A 464 11.58 13.95 33.10
CA TRP A 464 11.53 13.02 31.98
C TRP A 464 10.98 11.63 32.33
N ARG A 465 10.64 11.33 33.60
CA ARG A 465 10.21 9.99 34.02
C ARG A 465 8.99 9.49 33.22
N ARG A 466 7.96 10.32 33.06
CA ARG A 466 6.74 9.94 32.33
C ARG A 466 7.03 9.77 30.84
N SER A 467 7.73 10.73 30.24
CA SER A 467 8.05 10.74 28.81
C SER A 467 8.99 9.60 28.44
N GLY A 468 9.99 9.30 29.28
CA GLY A 468 10.92 8.18 29.12
C GLY A 468 10.18 6.84 29.09
N ALA A 469 9.20 6.62 29.96
CA ALA A 469 8.37 5.42 29.93
C ALA A 469 7.55 5.30 28.62
N GLN A 470 7.03 6.42 28.08
CA GLN A 470 6.29 6.44 26.82
C GLN A 470 7.19 6.13 25.62
N TYR A 471 8.37 6.76 25.53
CA TYR A 471 9.36 6.43 24.50
C TYR A 471 9.81 4.97 24.58
N ALA A 472 10.11 4.46 25.78
CA ALA A 472 10.51 3.06 25.97
C ALA A 472 9.43 2.07 25.52
N ALA A 473 8.15 2.36 25.81
CA ALA A 473 7.03 1.53 25.35
C ALA A 473 6.90 1.56 23.82
N LEU A 474 7.07 2.74 23.20
CA LEU A 474 7.04 2.88 21.73
C LEU A 474 8.20 2.09 21.08
N TYR A 475 9.43 2.23 21.58
CA TYR A 475 10.57 1.45 21.08
C TYR A 475 10.32 -0.05 21.20
N ALA A 476 9.81 -0.53 22.34
CA ALA A 476 9.53 -1.95 22.53
C ALA A 476 8.49 -2.47 21.51
N GLY A 477 7.46 -1.67 21.20
CA GLY A 477 6.48 -1.98 20.15
C GLY A 477 7.14 -2.08 18.78
N LEU A 478 7.92 -1.07 18.39
CA LEU A 478 8.65 -1.05 17.12
C LEU A 478 9.60 -2.24 16.94
N VAL A 479 10.36 -2.57 17.97
CA VAL A 479 11.30 -3.71 17.94
C VAL A 479 10.56 -5.03 17.83
N ARG A 480 9.44 -5.20 18.52
CA ARG A 480 8.61 -6.40 18.42
C ARG A 480 8.06 -6.56 16.99
N ASP A 481 7.52 -5.48 16.42
CA ASP A 481 6.92 -5.50 15.09
C ASP A 481 7.99 -5.74 14.02
N ARG A 482 9.20 -5.18 14.18
CA ARG A 482 10.34 -5.45 13.30
C ARG A 482 10.85 -6.89 13.41
N ARG A 483 10.91 -7.45 14.61
CA ARG A 483 11.35 -8.85 14.84
C ARG A 483 10.39 -9.89 14.25
N MET A 484 9.11 -9.53 14.09
CA MET A 484 8.15 -10.38 13.38
C MET A 484 8.39 -10.37 11.87
N MET A 485 9.12 -9.42 11.29
CA MET A 485 9.37 -9.39 9.85
C MET A 485 10.61 -10.19 9.48
N LEU A 486 10.43 -11.22 8.67
CA LEU A 486 11.48 -12.04 8.09
C LEU A 486 11.79 -11.52 6.68
N ALA A 487 13.05 -11.18 6.44
CA ALA A 487 13.58 -10.97 5.10
C ALA A 487 14.47 -12.17 4.76
N THR A 488 13.98 -13.05 3.89
CA THR A 488 14.68 -14.28 3.51
C THR A 488 15.48 -14.01 2.22
N PRO A 489 16.82 -14.11 2.24
CA PRO A 489 17.62 -14.03 1.03
C PRO A 489 17.27 -15.16 0.06
N THR A 490 17.28 -14.86 -1.23
CA THR A 490 16.96 -15.83 -2.29
C THR A 490 17.76 -15.53 -3.54
N THR A 491 17.72 -16.44 -4.51
CA THR A 491 18.31 -16.25 -5.83
C THR A 491 17.23 -16.37 -6.90
N PRO A 492 17.36 -15.68 -8.05
CA PRO A 492 16.45 -15.83 -9.18
C PRO A 492 16.30 -17.29 -9.63
N PHE A 493 15.11 -17.65 -10.11
CA PHE A 493 14.86 -18.92 -10.77
C PHE A 493 14.63 -18.70 -12.27
N ASP A 494 15.27 -19.53 -13.10
CA ASP A 494 15.03 -19.49 -14.54
C ASP A 494 13.58 -19.86 -14.87
N GLY A 495 12.97 -19.10 -15.79
CA GLY A 495 11.67 -19.46 -16.38
C GLY A 495 10.44 -19.20 -15.51
N GLN A 496 10.52 -18.28 -14.53
CA GLN A 496 9.35 -17.72 -13.82
C GLN A 496 8.60 -16.66 -14.64
N LYS A 497 8.48 -16.87 -15.96
CA LYS A 497 7.72 -15.99 -16.84
C LYS A 497 6.22 -16.32 -16.75
N PRO A 498 5.35 -15.36 -16.35
CA PRO A 498 3.91 -15.57 -16.41
C PRO A 498 3.46 -15.82 -17.85
N GLY A 499 2.64 -16.85 -18.07
CA GLY A 499 1.96 -17.07 -19.34
C GLY A 499 0.74 -16.17 -19.52
N THR A 500 -0.11 -16.47 -20.51
CA THR A 500 -1.36 -15.74 -20.76
C THR A 500 -2.36 -15.80 -19.59
N SER A 501 -2.18 -16.75 -18.67
CA SER A 501 -3.09 -17.00 -17.55
C SER A 501 -2.31 -17.43 -16.31
N GLY A 502 -1.27 -16.66 -15.95
CA GLY A 502 -0.42 -16.87 -14.77
C GLY A 502 0.81 -17.75 -14.99
N LEU A 503 1.61 -17.93 -13.93
CA LEU A 503 2.74 -18.85 -13.91
C LEU A 503 2.21 -20.26 -13.62
N ARG A 504 2.56 -21.25 -14.46
CA ARG A 504 2.18 -22.66 -14.30
C ARG A 504 3.40 -23.56 -14.39
N LYS A 505 3.50 -24.50 -13.46
CA LYS A 505 4.55 -25.53 -13.36
C LYS A 505 4.02 -26.75 -12.63
N LYS A 506 4.77 -27.85 -12.66
CA LYS A 506 4.48 -29.00 -11.80
C LYS A 506 4.56 -28.60 -10.32
N VAL A 507 3.72 -29.19 -9.48
CA VAL A 507 3.68 -28.99 -8.01
C VAL A 507 5.08 -29.16 -7.41
N LYS A 508 5.83 -30.18 -7.85
CA LYS A 508 7.22 -30.41 -7.39
C LYS A 508 8.16 -29.22 -7.60
N VAL A 509 7.87 -28.35 -8.57
CA VAL A 509 8.64 -27.11 -8.78
C VAL A 509 8.24 -26.06 -7.74
N PHE A 510 6.94 -25.88 -7.49
CA PHE A 510 6.46 -24.95 -6.45
C PHE A 510 6.84 -25.37 -5.02
N GLN A 511 7.00 -26.66 -4.77
CA GLN A 511 7.48 -27.19 -3.48
C GLN A 511 8.97 -26.94 -3.24
N GLN A 512 9.73 -26.48 -4.25
CA GLN A 512 11.11 -26.08 -4.02
C GLN A 512 11.13 -24.85 -3.10
N PRO A 513 12.02 -24.82 -2.09
CA PRO A 513 12.14 -23.66 -1.22
C PRO A 513 12.33 -22.37 -2.04
N ASN A 514 11.64 -21.30 -1.65
CA ASN A 514 11.67 -19.99 -2.27
C ASN A 514 11.04 -19.88 -3.66
N TYR A 515 10.54 -20.95 -4.28
CA TYR A 515 10.03 -20.84 -5.66
C TYR A 515 8.73 -20.03 -5.71
N ALA A 516 7.72 -20.41 -4.92
CA ALA A 516 6.46 -19.69 -4.85
C ALA A 516 6.65 -18.28 -4.26
N GLU A 517 7.48 -18.18 -3.23
CA GLU A 517 7.78 -16.92 -2.55
C GLU A 517 8.46 -15.92 -3.49
N ASN A 518 9.43 -16.34 -4.29
CA ASN A 518 10.07 -15.46 -5.25
C ASN A 518 9.08 -14.87 -6.26
N PHE A 519 8.17 -15.72 -6.76
CA PHE A 519 7.16 -15.25 -7.70
C PHE A 519 6.16 -14.30 -7.03
N ILE A 520 5.64 -14.64 -5.84
CA ILE A 520 4.70 -13.81 -5.09
C ILE A 520 5.34 -12.47 -4.70
N GLN A 521 6.58 -12.47 -4.19
CA GLN A 521 7.32 -11.24 -3.90
C GLN A 521 7.52 -10.40 -5.16
N SER A 522 7.83 -11.03 -6.30
CA SER A 522 8.00 -10.30 -7.56
C SER A 522 6.70 -9.64 -8.02
N VAL A 523 5.55 -10.26 -7.78
CA VAL A 523 4.24 -9.63 -7.96
C VAL A 523 4.12 -8.43 -7.02
N PHE A 524 4.33 -8.60 -5.71
CA PHE A 524 4.18 -7.52 -4.74
C PHE A 524 5.15 -6.36 -4.94
N ASP A 525 6.37 -6.60 -5.41
CA ASP A 525 7.34 -5.56 -5.76
C ASP A 525 6.89 -4.71 -6.96
N VAL A 526 6.12 -5.28 -7.89
CA VAL A 526 5.61 -4.60 -9.10
C VAL A 526 4.30 -3.87 -8.85
N VAL A 527 3.50 -4.32 -7.87
CA VAL A 527 2.25 -3.64 -7.52
C VAL A 527 2.56 -2.34 -6.76
N GLU A 528 2.28 -1.23 -7.43
CA GLU A 528 2.31 0.14 -6.89
C GLU A 528 1.10 0.37 -5.96
N ASP A 529 1.15 1.40 -5.10
CA ASP A 529 0.05 1.81 -4.20
C ASP A 529 -0.55 0.72 -3.28
N LYS A 530 0.19 -0.37 -3.01
CA LYS A 530 -0.26 -1.50 -2.17
C LYS A 530 -0.34 -1.20 -0.68
N ASP A 531 0.36 -0.17 -0.20
CA ASP A 531 0.44 0.14 1.23
C ASP A 531 -0.97 0.50 1.77
N GLY A 532 -1.47 -0.30 2.73
CA GLY A 532 -2.81 -0.17 3.28
C GLY A 532 -3.95 -0.72 2.38
N ALA A 533 -3.66 -1.18 1.16
CA ALA A 533 -4.66 -1.66 0.22
C ALA A 533 -5.25 -3.03 0.57
N THR A 534 -6.38 -3.37 -0.06
CA THR A 534 -7.02 -4.70 0.05
C THR A 534 -6.56 -5.61 -1.09
N LEU A 535 -6.22 -6.87 -0.78
CA LEU A 535 -5.87 -7.92 -1.73
C LEU A 535 -6.85 -9.11 -1.61
N VAL A 536 -7.29 -9.68 -2.73
CA VAL A 536 -8.08 -10.91 -2.74
C VAL A 536 -7.17 -12.12 -2.95
N ILE A 537 -7.34 -13.19 -2.17
CA ILE A 537 -6.57 -14.44 -2.32
C ILE A 537 -7.53 -15.63 -2.32
N GLY A 538 -7.31 -16.58 -3.23
CA GLY A 538 -8.00 -17.88 -3.20
C GLY A 538 -7.60 -18.75 -4.37
N GLY A 539 -8.15 -19.94 -4.44
CA GLY A 539 -7.83 -20.89 -5.50
C GLY A 539 -8.88 -21.97 -5.71
N ASP A 540 -8.59 -22.87 -6.63
CA ASP A 540 -9.51 -23.95 -7.02
C ASP A 540 -9.52 -25.17 -6.08
N GLY A 541 -8.74 -25.14 -5.00
CA GLY A 541 -8.66 -26.23 -4.05
C GLY A 541 -7.71 -27.37 -4.45
N ARG A 542 -7.01 -27.28 -5.59
CA ARG A 542 -6.00 -28.28 -5.96
C ARG A 542 -4.90 -28.46 -4.91
N TYR A 543 -4.23 -29.60 -4.94
CA TYR A 543 -3.11 -29.90 -4.05
C TYR A 543 -2.10 -28.73 -4.01
N HIS A 544 -1.60 -28.44 -2.81
CA HIS A 544 -0.68 -27.32 -2.52
C HIS A 544 -1.31 -25.90 -2.48
N ASN A 545 -2.64 -25.75 -2.66
CA ASN A 545 -3.29 -24.43 -2.54
C ASN A 545 -3.11 -23.83 -1.14
N ARG A 546 -3.54 -24.56 -0.10
CA ARG A 546 -3.58 -24.05 1.28
C ARG A 546 -2.20 -23.59 1.79
N PRO A 547 -1.10 -24.37 1.62
CA PRO A 547 0.23 -23.91 2.03
C PRO A 547 0.66 -22.60 1.35
N VAL A 548 0.42 -22.45 0.04
CA VAL A 548 0.82 -21.25 -0.70
C VAL A 548 -0.08 -20.06 -0.34
N ILE A 549 -1.37 -20.27 -0.05
CA ILE A 549 -2.27 -19.22 0.45
C ILE A 549 -1.78 -18.69 1.80
N GLN A 550 -1.44 -19.56 2.75
CA GLN A 550 -0.92 -19.14 4.06
C GLN A 550 0.37 -18.33 3.91
N GLN A 551 1.27 -18.79 3.02
CA GLN A 551 2.50 -18.08 2.72
C GLN A 551 2.22 -16.71 2.09
N ALA A 552 1.33 -16.64 1.10
CA ALA A 552 0.94 -15.38 0.46
C ALA A 552 0.33 -14.38 1.46
N ILE A 553 -0.45 -14.83 2.44
CA ILE A 553 -1.01 -13.97 3.50
C ILE A 553 0.10 -13.38 4.37
N ARG A 554 1.06 -14.19 4.84
CA ARG A 554 2.21 -13.69 5.61
C ARG A 554 3.07 -12.71 4.81
N MET A 555 3.27 -13.00 3.52
CA MET A 555 4.02 -12.14 2.62
C MET A 555 3.28 -10.82 2.36
N ALA A 556 1.97 -10.85 2.19
CA ALA A 556 1.17 -9.64 2.00
C ALA A 556 1.27 -8.72 3.23
N ALA A 557 1.18 -9.28 4.45
CA ALA A 557 1.37 -8.50 5.68
C ALA A 557 2.74 -7.82 5.75
N ALA A 558 3.81 -8.52 5.34
CA ALA A 558 5.17 -7.96 5.32
C ALA A 558 5.41 -6.94 4.19
N ASN A 559 4.56 -6.95 3.15
CA ASN A 559 4.66 -6.08 1.98
C ASN A 559 3.73 -4.85 2.06
N GLY A 560 3.16 -4.56 3.23
CA GLY A 560 2.42 -3.32 3.48
C GLY A 560 0.92 -3.38 3.21
N PHE A 561 0.36 -4.50 2.75
CA PHE A 561 -1.08 -4.62 2.54
C PHE A 561 -1.85 -4.40 3.85
N GLY A 562 -2.95 -3.64 3.78
CA GLY A 562 -3.78 -3.34 4.95
C GLY A 562 -4.81 -4.44 5.25
N LYS A 563 -5.28 -5.12 4.20
CA LYS A 563 -6.31 -6.16 4.30
C LYS A 563 -6.15 -7.27 3.25
N VAL A 564 -6.43 -8.51 3.65
CA VAL A 564 -6.67 -9.64 2.73
C VAL A 564 -8.09 -10.15 2.88
N LEU A 565 -8.78 -10.38 1.75
CA LEU A 565 -9.99 -11.17 1.66
C LEU A 565 -9.63 -12.56 1.14
N VAL A 566 -9.95 -13.62 1.89
CA VAL A 566 -9.66 -15.00 1.51
C VAL A 566 -10.91 -15.87 1.58
N GLY A 567 -11.16 -16.66 0.53
CA GLY A 567 -12.31 -17.58 0.52
C GLY A 567 -12.17 -18.68 1.58
N GLN A 568 -13.29 -19.13 2.15
CA GLN A 568 -13.33 -20.22 3.11
C GLN A 568 -12.62 -21.47 2.56
N GLY A 569 -11.78 -22.08 3.38
CA GLY A 569 -10.91 -23.19 3.03
C GLY A 569 -9.79 -22.85 2.03
N GLY A 570 -9.63 -21.57 1.67
CA GLY A 570 -8.83 -21.12 0.53
C GLY A 570 -9.53 -21.26 -0.83
N ILE A 571 -10.81 -21.66 -0.84
CA ILE A 571 -11.59 -21.93 -2.05
C ILE A 571 -12.18 -20.64 -2.59
N LEU A 572 -11.86 -20.31 -3.84
CA LEU A 572 -12.44 -19.18 -4.54
C LEU A 572 -12.30 -19.39 -6.06
N SER A 573 -13.42 -19.41 -6.78
CA SER A 573 -13.39 -19.51 -8.24
C SER A 573 -12.80 -18.24 -8.87
N THR A 574 -12.23 -18.36 -10.07
CA THR A 574 -11.69 -17.22 -10.82
C THR A 574 -12.75 -16.12 -11.05
N PRO A 575 -13.99 -16.43 -11.45
CA PRO A 575 -15.06 -15.42 -11.54
C PRO A 575 -15.42 -14.77 -10.20
N ALA A 576 -15.44 -15.56 -9.11
CA ALA A 576 -15.72 -15.03 -7.78
C ALA A 576 -14.61 -14.08 -7.29
N ALA A 577 -13.34 -14.41 -7.55
CA ALA A 577 -12.22 -13.51 -7.28
C ALA A 577 -12.35 -12.19 -8.05
N SER A 578 -12.70 -12.25 -9.34
CA SER A 578 -12.95 -11.06 -10.16
C SER A 578 -14.10 -10.20 -9.62
N ASN A 579 -15.22 -10.83 -9.20
CA ASN A 579 -16.34 -10.15 -8.54
C ASN A 579 -15.91 -9.45 -7.25
N LEU A 580 -15.18 -10.15 -6.36
CA LEU A 580 -14.75 -9.59 -5.08
C LEU A 580 -13.79 -8.40 -5.25
N ILE A 581 -12.84 -8.49 -6.18
CA ILE A 581 -11.93 -7.38 -6.47
C ILE A 581 -12.72 -6.12 -6.82
N ARG A 582 -13.70 -6.27 -7.73
CA ARG A 582 -14.55 -5.17 -8.20
C ARG A 582 -15.49 -4.64 -7.12
N LYS A 583 -16.09 -5.53 -6.34
CA LYS A 583 -17.05 -5.19 -5.28
C LYS A 583 -16.40 -4.43 -4.13
N TYR A 584 -15.21 -4.84 -3.71
CA TYR A 584 -14.52 -4.26 -2.55
C TYR A 584 -13.44 -3.23 -2.92
N GLY A 585 -13.27 -2.91 -4.21
CA GLY A 585 -12.23 -1.98 -4.67
C GLY A 585 -10.83 -2.46 -4.31
N ALA A 586 -10.59 -3.77 -4.34
CA ALA A 586 -9.28 -4.34 -4.06
C ALA A 586 -8.28 -3.94 -5.15
N ILE A 587 -6.99 -3.83 -4.79
CA ILE A 587 -5.94 -3.44 -5.75
C ILE A 587 -5.63 -4.55 -6.76
N GLY A 588 -6.03 -5.78 -6.43
CA GLY A 588 -5.89 -6.97 -7.27
C GLY A 588 -6.18 -8.24 -6.49
N GLY A 589 -5.78 -9.37 -7.05
CA GLY A 589 -5.86 -10.65 -6.35
C GLY A 589 -4.93 -11.73 -6.89
N LEU A 590 -4.56 -12.65 -6.00
CA LEU A 590 -3.83 -13.87 -6.33
C LEU A 590 -4.82 -15.03 -6.46
N VAL A 591 -4.91 -15.62 -7.65
CA VAL A 591 -5.75 -16.77 -7.94
C VAL A 591 -4.87 -18.00 -8.17
N LEU A 592 -4.90 -18.93 -7.22
CA LEU A 592 -4.05 -20.10 -7.18
C LEU A 592 -4.72 -21.25 -7.91
N SER A 593 -4.45 -21.32 -9.21
CA SER A 593 -5.04 -22.28 -10.13
C SER A 593 -4.20 -22.47 -11.39
N ALA A 594 -4.18 -23.69 -11.92
CA ALA A 594 -3.74 -23.99 -13.27
C ALA A 594 -4.92 -24.23 -14.25
N SER A 595 -6.13 -23.80 -13.90
CA SER A 595 -7.38 -23.96 -14.67
C SER A 595 -7.62 -25.44 -15.01
N HIS A 596 -7.87 -25.77 -16.28
CA HIS A 596 -8.15 -27.12 -16.75
C HIS A 596 -7.08 -28.18 -16.51
N ASN A 597 -5.84 -27.80 -16.19
CA ASN A 597 -4.75 -28.74 -15.93
C ASN A 597 -5.04 -29.63 -14.70
N PRO A 598 -4.58 -30.91 -14.70
CA PRO A 598 -4.84 -31.84 -13.61
C PRO A 598 -4.23 -31.38 -12.28
N GLY A 599 -4.84 -31.81 -11.18
CA GLY A 599 -4.41 -31.52 -9.81
C GLY A 599 -3.82 -32.77 -9.14
N GLY A 600 -3.08 -32.56 -8.06
CA GLY A 600 -2.43 -33.64 -7.30
C GLY A 600 -0.93 -33.43 -7.12
N PRO A 601 -0.27 -34.24 -6.27
CA PRO A 601 1.12 -34.01 -5.85
C PRO A 601 2.14 -34.11 -6.99
N ASP A 602 1.85 -34.87 -8.04
CA ASP A 602 2.70 -35.05 -9.21
C ASP A 602 2.27 -34.19 -10.41
N GLU A 603 1.20 -33.41 -10.27
CA GLU A 603 0.56 -32.67 -11.36
C GLU A 603 0.84 -31.17 -11.33
N ASP A 604 -0.07 -30.35 -11.86
CA ASP A 604 0.18 -28.95 -12.16
C ASP A 604 -0.39 -28.01 -11.09
N PHE A 605 0.38 -26.96 -10.79
CA PHE A 605 -0.01 -25.84 -9.95
C PHE A 605 0.18 -24.52 -10.70
N GLY A 606 -0.53 -23.49 -10.27
CA GLY A 606 -0.39 -22.17 -10.89
C GLY A 606 -0.73 -21.03 -9.97
N ILE A 607 -0.12 -19.87 -10.25
CA ILE A 607 -0.40 -18.61 -9.57
C ILE A 607 -0.72 -17.57 -10.64
N LYS A 608 -1.94 -17.06 -10.62
CA LYS A 608 -2.41 -15.95 -11.47
C LYS A 608 -2.45 -14.67 -10.63
N TYR A 609 -2.18 -13.54 -11.28
CA TYR A 609 -2.39 -12.22 -10.70
C TYR A 609 -3.43 -11.46 -11.52
N ASN A 610 -4.50 -11.03 -10.85
CA ASN A 610 -5.53 -10.16 -11.40
C ASN A 610 -5.35 -8.75 -10.86
N ILE A 611 -5.55 -7.74 -11.70
CA ILE A 611 -5.40 -6.32 -11.34
C ILE A 611 -6.71 -5.72 -10.82
N ALA A 612 -6.70 -4.45 -10.42
CA ALA A 612 -7.83 -3.76 -9.77
C ALA A 612 -9.16 -3.77 -10.55
N ASN A 613 -9.15 -3.92 -11.88
CA ASN A 613 -10.41 -4.06 -12.64
C ASN A 613 -11.09 -5.43 -12.46
N GLY A 614 -10.39 -6.39 -11.83
CA GLY A 614 -10.79 -7.77 -11.58
C GLY A 614 -10.26 -8.78 -12.61
N GLY A 615 -9.58 -8.34 -13.68
CA GLY A 615 -9.15 -9.19 -14.79
C GLY A 615 -7.67 -9.56 -14.73
N PRO A 616 -7.21 -10.46 -15.63
CA PRO A 616 -5.82 -10.88 -15.70
C PRO A 616 -4.87 -9.69 -15.89
N ALA A 617 -3.67 -9.78 -15.31
CA ALA A 617 -2.64 -8.77 -15.52
C ALA A 617 -2.29 -8.58 -17.02
N PRO A 618 -2.25 -7.34 -17.52
CA PRO A 618 -1.89 -7.06 -18.91
C PRO A 618 -0.40 -7.30 -19.17
N GLU A 619 0.00 -7.33 -20.44
CA GLU A 619 1.38 -7.69 -20.85
C GLU A 619 2.45 -6.84 -20.16
N ARG A 620 2.21 -5.53 -20.06
CA ARG A 620 3.09 -4.58 -19.36
C ARG A 620 3.39 -5.02 -17.93
N VAL A 621 2.36 -5.47 -17.21
CA VAL A 621 2.49 -5.90 -15.81
C VAL A 621 3.15 -7.27 -15.72
N THR A 622 2.76 -8.23 -16.57
CA THR A 622 3.40 -9.55 -16.57
C THR A 622 4.88 -9.51 -16.96
N GLU A 623 5.26 -8.60 -17.86
CA GLU A 623 6.66 -8.40 -18.23
C GLU A 623 7.44 -7.75 -17.09
N ALA A 624 6.86 -6.75 -16.40
CA ALA A 624 7.48 -6.17 -15.20
C ALA A 624 7.69 -7.22 -14.09
N ILE A 625 6.71 -8.10 -13.86
CA ILE A 625 6.83 -9.23 -12.93
C ILE A 625 7.98 -10.14 -13.36
N TYR A 626 8.05 -10.50 -14.63
CA TYR A 626 9.12 -11.35 -15.13
C TYR A 626 10.51 -10.69 -14.95
N GLN A 627 10.67 -9.42 -15.32
CA GLN A 627 11.92 -8.69 -15.10
C GLN A 627 12.30 -8.65 -13.61
N ARG A 628 11.32 -8.53 -12.72
CA ARG A 628 11.57 -8.58 -11.28
C ARG A 628 12.04 -9.96 -10.81
N THR A 629 11.45 -11.05 -11.32
CA THR A 629 11.89 -12.42 -10.99
C THR A 629 13.34 -12.69 -11.36
N LEU A 630 13.86 -12.04 -12.41
CA LEU A 630 15.26 -12.17 -12.85
C LEU A 630 16.25 -11.42 -11.95
N ALA A 631 15.77 -10.44 -11.18
CA ALA A 631 16.58 -9.57 -10.33
C ALA A 631 16.29 -9.75 -8.82
N ILE A 632 15.45 -10.72 -8.46
CA ILE A 632 15.03 -10.94 -7.07
C ILE A 632 16.20 -11.47 -6.22
N ASP A 633 16.36 -10.88 -5.05
CA ASP A 633 17.43 -11.17 -4.09
C ASP A 633 16.91 -11.52 -2.69
N ARG A 634 15.60 -11.30 -2.45
CA ARG A 634 14.91 -11.64 -1.20
C ARG A 634 13.41 -11.74 -1.38
N TRP A 635 12.75 -12.32 -0.38
CA TRP A 635 11.32 -12.18 -0.14
C TRP A 635 11.02 -11.86 1.32
N LEU A 636 9.88 -11.22 1.58
CA LEU A 636 9.47 -10.74 2.90
C LEU A 636 8.25 -11.52 3.40
N ALA A 637 8.22 -11.88 4.68
CA ALA A 637 7.06 -12.46 5.34
C ALA A 637 7.02 -12.07 6.82
N VAL A 638 5.85 -12.15 7.45
CA VAL A 638 5.75 -12.07 8.92
C VAL A 638 5.83 -13.46 9.54
N ASP A 639 6.60 -13.62 10.62
CA ASP A 639 6.70 -14.85 11.39
C ASP A 639 5.47 -15.01 12.31
N THR A 640 4.40 -15.57 11.76
CA THR A 640 3.16 -15.87 12.47
C THR A 640 2.68 -17.28 12.13
N PRO A 641 1.97 -17.96 13.05
CA PRO A 641 1.32 -19.21 12.70
C PRO A 641 0.30 -19.01 11.57
N ASP A 642 -0.01 -20.10 10.88
CA ASP A 642 -1.13 -20.18 9.93
C ASP A 642 -2.44 -19.76 10.62
N ILE A 643 -3.30 -19.08 9.88
CA ILE A 643 -4.67 -18.79 10.34
C ILE A 643 -5.60 -19.95 10.02
N ASP A 644 -6.69 -20.09 10.77
CA ASP A 644 -7.76 -21.01 10.38
C ASP A 644 -8.49 -20.47 9.14
N LEU A 645 -8.40 -21.19 8.02
CA LEU A 645 -9.08 -20.85 6.77
C LEU A 645 -10.51 -21.41 6.71
N ASP A 646 -10.87 -22.36 7.57
CA ASP A 646 -12.13 -23.09 7.46
C ASP A 646 -13.29 -22.39 8.19
N GLU A 647 -13.00 -21.46 9.10
CA GLU A 647 -14.01 -20.67 9.82
C GLU A 647 -14.09 -19.23 9.28
N PRO A 648 -15.24 -18.79 8.72
CA PRO A 648 -15.44 -17.42 8.32
C PRO A 648 -15.26 -16.43 9.49
N GLY A 649 -14.66 -15.27 9.22
CA GLY A 649 -14.53 -14.18 10.17
C GLY A 649 -13.22 -13.41 10.08
N ALA A 650 -13.13 -12.35 10.88
CA ALA A 650 -11.95 -11.50 10.97
C ALA A 650 -10.83 -12.18 11.77
N ARG A 651 -9.60 -12.02 11.28
CA ARG A 651 -8.33 -12.46 11.86
C ARG A 651 -7.28 -11.35 11.67
N ARG A 652 -6.11 -11.51 12.29
CA ARG A 652 -4.95 -10.63 12.11
C ARG A 652 -3.69 -11.42 11.82
N VAL A 653 -2.89 -10.93 10.88
CA VAL A 653 -1.55 -11.45 10.58
C VAL A 653 -0.60 -10.24 10.59
N GLY A 654 0.25 -10.15 11.61
CA GLY A 654 0.96 -8.91 11.92
C GLY A 654 -0.02 -7.74 12.17
N ALA A 655 0.20 -6.62 11.50
CA ALA A 655 -0.71 -5.47 11.53
C ALA A 655 -1.89 -5.57 10.54
N MET A 656 -1.80 -6.48 9.56
CA MET A 656 -2.78 -6.63 8.47
C MET A 656 -4.04 -7.35 8.95
N ALA A 657 -5.21 -6.86 8.51
CA ALA A 657 -6.47 -7.54 8.71
C ALA A 657 -6.64 -8.69 7.69
N VAL A 658 -7.12 -9.85 8.11
CA VAL A 658 -7.49 -10.94 7.21
C VAL A 658 -8.96 -11.28 7.46
N GLU A 659 -9.76 -11.34 6.41
CA GLU A 659 -11.17 -11.72 6.49
C GLU A 659 -11.38 -13.01 5.70
N VAL A 660 -11.67 -14.09 6.42
CA VAL A 660 -12.11 -15.36 5.82
C VAL A 660 -13.59 -15.20 5.50
N ILE A 661 -13.94 -15.26 4.22
CA ILE A 661 -15.30 -14.99 3.72
C ILE A 661 -15.94 -16.26 3.16
N ASP A 662 -17.27 -16.29 3.13
CA ASP A 662 -18.00 -17.31 2.37
C ASP A 662 -17.61 -17.21 0.88
N SER A 663 -17.15 -18.32 0.30
CA SER A 663 -16.63 -18.37 -1.07
C SER A 663 -17.67 -18.10 -2.15
N VAL A 664 -18.96 -18.22 -1.82
CA VAL A 664 -20.07 -18.30 -2.79
C VAL A 664 -21.04 -17.12 -2.65
N ALA A 665 -21.29 -16.62 -1.45
CA ALA A 665 -22.39 -15.70 -1.15
C ALA A 665 -22.43 -14.46 -2.05
N ASP A 666 -21.30 -13.77 -2.18
CA ASP A 666 -21.19 -12.54 -2.98
C ASP A 666 -21.32 -12.80 -4.49
N TYR A 667 -20.81 -13.94 -4.95
CA TYR A 667 -20.96 -14.37 -6.33
C TYR A 667 -22.40 -14.79 -6.65
N ALA A 668 -23.03 -15.59 -5.80
CA ALA A 668 -24.41 -16.04 -5.98
C ALA A 668 -25.40 -14.85 -5.95
N ALA A 669 -25.15 -13.85 -5.11
CA ALA A 669 -25.92 -12.60 -5.12
C ALA A 669 -25.78 -11.82 -6.44
N LEU A 670 -24.56 -11.74 -7.01
CA LEU A 670 -24.36 -11.16 -8.34
C LEU A 670 -25.14 -11.93 -9.40
N MET A 671 -25.04 -13.26 -9.42
CA MET A 671 -25.78 -14.09 -10.38
C MET A 671 -27.29 -13.90 -10.30
N GLU A 672 -27.85 -13.86 -9.09
CA GLU A 672 -29.27 -13.64 -8.85
C GLU A 672 -29.74 -12.25 -9.32
N SER A 673 -28.85 -11.26 -9.33
CA SER A 673 -29.16 -9.93 -9.87
C SER A 673 -29.17 -9.85 -11.40
N LEU A 674 -28.44 -10.75 -12.08
CA LEU A 674 -28.27 -10.73 -13.54
C LEU A 674 -29.35 -11.56 -14.27
N PHE A 675 -29.92 -12.58 -13.62
CA PHE A 675 -30.82 -13.55 -14.23
C PHE A 675 -32.19 -13.60 -13.55
N ASP A 676 -33.22 -14.01 -14.29
CA ASP A 676 -34.58 -14.20 -13.76
C ASP A 676 -34.67 -15.55 -13.01
N PHE A 677 -34.16 -15.55 -11.78
CA PHE A 677 -34.23 -16.70 -10.88
C PHE A 677 -35.67 -17.19 -10.66
N PRO A 678 -36.69 -16.32 -10.49
CA PRO A 678 -38.09 -16.77 -10.48
C PRO A 678 -38.50 -17.59 -11.71
N ALA A 679 -38.17 -17.15 -12.93
CA ALA A 679 -38.49 -17.89 -14.15
C ALA A 679 -37.76 -19.24 -14.21
N ILE A 680 -36.48 -19.28 -13.82
CA ILE A 680 -35.70 -20.52 -13.80
C ILE A 680 -36.23 -21.50 -12.73
N ARG A 681 -36.62 -21.00 -11.55
CA ARG A 681 -37.32 -21.82 -10.53
C ARG A 681 -38.62 -22.40 -11.06
N ALA A 682 -39.39 -21.62 -11.80
CA ALA A 682 -40.63 -22.10 -12.41
C ALA A 682 -40.36 -23.18 -13.48
N LEU A 683 -39.27 -23.06 -14.24
CA LEU A 683 -38.82 -24.09 -15.18
C LEU A 683 -38.42 -25.39 -14.44
N ALA A 684 -37.63 -25.30 -13.37
CA ALA A 684 -37.27 -26.46 -12.55
C ALA A 684 -38.53 -27.13 -11.96
N ALA A 685 -39.44 -26.33 -11.40
CA ALA A 685 -40.70 -26.82 -10.83
C ALA A 685 -41.66 -27.46 -11.85
N SER A 686 -41.51 -27.16 -13.15
CA SER A 686 -42.30 -27.83 -14.20
C SER A 686 -41.80 -29.24 -14.54
N GLY A 687 -40.74 -29.72 -13.88
CA GLY A 687 -40.12 -31.02 -14.13
C GLY A 687 -38.97 -30.98 -15.13
N PHE A 688 -38.45 -29.80 -15.47
CA PHE A 688 -37.24 -29.68 -16.29
C PHE A 688 -36.04 -30.23 -15.52
N THR A 689 -35.33 -31.18 -16.12
CA THR A 689 -34.21 -31.89 -15.48
C THR A 689 -32.87 -31.40 -15.99
N MET A 690 -31.86 -31.37 -15.11
CA MET A 690 -30.49 -31.05 -15.51
C MET A 690 -29.43 -31.84 -14.75
N ALA A 691 -28.27 -32.00 -15.40
CA ALA A 691 -27.04 -32.49 -14.80
C ALA A 691 -25.91 -31.44 -14.96
N PHE A 692 -25.30 -31.05 -13.84
CA PHE A 692 -24.13 -30.18 -13.83
C PHE A 692 -22.94 -30.94 -13.25
N ASP A 693 -21.87 -31.11 -14.01
CA ASP A 693 -20.63 -31.76 -13.56
C ASP A 693 -19.59 -30.71 -13.14
N ALA A 694 -19.32 -30.62 -11.85
CA ALA A 694 -18.32 -29.71 -11.30
C ALA A 694 -16.90 -30.30 -11.32
N MET A 695 -16.72 -31.52 -11.83
CA MET A 695 -15.44 -32.21 -12.02
C MET A 695 -14.57 -32.28 -10.76
N ASN A 696 -15.19 -32.38 -9.57
CA ASN A 696 -14.56 -32.34 -8.25
C ASN A 696 -13.73 -31.07 -8.00
N ALA A 697 -14.09 -29.97 -8.66
CA ALA A 697 -13.35 -28.73 -8.66
C ALA A 697 -14.13 -27.58 -7.99
N VAL A 698 -13.64 -26.34 -8.17
CA VAL A 698 -14.05 -25.17 -7.39
C VAL A 698 -15.54 -24.84 -7.51
N THR A 699 -16.19 -25.19 -8.62
CA THR A 699 -17.58 -24.79 -8.91
C THR A 699 -18.62 -25.62 -8.17
N GLY A 700 -18.24 -26.71 -7.51
CA GLY A 700 -19.16 -27.59 -6.78
C GLY A 700 -20.01 -26.87 -5.72
N PRO A 701 -19.40 -26.14 -4.75
CA PRO A 701 -20.13 -25.35 -3.77
C PRO A 701 -21.04 -24.28 -4.39
N TYR A 702 -20.58 -23.65 -5.48
CA TYR A 702 -21.36 -22.65 -6.21
C TYR A 702 -22.61 -23.26 -6.86
N ALA A 703 -22.45 -24.43 -7.48
CA ALA A 703 -23.53 -25.15 -8.12
C ALA A 703 -24.56 -25.67 -7.10
N HIS A 704 -24.13 -26.19 -5.95
CA HIS A 704 -25.04 -26.61 -4.88
C HIS A 704 -25.86 -25.43 -4.33
N GLU A 705 -25.21 -24.30 -4.04
CA GLU A 705 -25.91 -23.10 -3.54
C GLU A 705 -26.86 -22.51 -4.59
N ILE A 706 -26.44 -22.40 -5.85
CA ILE A 706 -27.23 -21.72 -6.88
C ILE A 706 -28.27 -22.66 -7.49
N LEU A 707 -27.85 -23.81 -8.05
CA LEU A 707 -28.73 -24.69 -8.83
C LEU A 707 -29.70 -25.46 -7.93
N GLU A 708 -29.20 -26.14 -6.89
CA GLU A 708 -30.06 -26.98 -6.05
C GLU A 708 -30.83 -26.15 -5.02
N LYS A 709 -30.17 -25.21 -4.33
CA LYS A 709 -30.81 -24.46 -3.23
C LYS A 709 -31.58 -23.23 -3.69
N ARG A 710 -31.01 -22.31 -4.48
CA ARG A 710 -31.71 -21.08 -4.91
C ARG A 710 -32.67 -21.27 -6.08
N LEU A 711 -32.31 -22.13 -7.04
CA LEU A 711 -33.10 -22.43 -8.23
C LEU A 711 -34.01 -23.65 -8.08
N GLY A 712 -33.80 -24.47 -7.05
CA GLY A 712 -34.71 -25.56 -6.70
C GLY A 712 -34.61 -26.79 -7.60
N PHE A 713 -33.50 -27.00 -8.30
CA PHE A 713 -33.24 -28.27 -8.98
C PHE A 713 -33.08 -29.41 -7.97
N ALA A 714 -33.40 -30.63 -8.40
CA ALA A 714 -33.39 -31.80 -7.52
C ALA A 714 -31.97 -32.08 -7.00
N LYS A 715 -31.88 -32.53 -5.74
CA LYS A 715 -30.61 -33.00 -5.16
C LYS A 715 -30.01 -34.11 -6.02
N GLY A 716 -28.75 -33.98 -6.40
CA GLY A 716 -28.07 -34.88 -7.32
C GLY A 716 -27.98 -34.32 -8.76
N THR A 717 -28.57 -33.16 -9.02
CA THR A 717 -28.28 -32.35 -10.22
C THR A 717 -26.80 -32.01 -10.28
N VAL A 718 -26.18 -31.66 -9.15
CA VAL A 718 -24.74 -31.39 -9.08
C VAL A 718 -23.97 -32.69 -8.89
N ARG A 719 -23.20 -33.06 -9.91
CA ARG A 719 -22.31 -34.21 -9.96
C ARG A 719 -20.89 -33.77 -9.65
N ASN A 720 -20.12 -34.62 -8.97
CA ASN A 720 -18.74 -34.32 -8.60
C ASN A 720 -18.61 -32.95 -7.89
N GLY A 721 -19.58 -32.62 -7.03
CA GLY A 721 -19.76 -31.27 -6.44
C GLY A 721 -18.89 -30.96 -5.23
N THR A 722 -18.01 -31.87 -4.83
CA THR A 722 -17.08 -31.67 -3.71
C THR A 722 -15.69 -31.39 -4.27
N PRO A 723 -15.08 -30.22 -3.98
CA PRO A 723 -13.71 -29.94 -4.36
C PRO A 723 -12.74 -30.95 -3.75
N LEU A 724 -11.87 -31.55 -4.56
CA LEU A 724 -10.82 -32.48 -4.16
C LEU A 724 -9.46 -31.98 -4.66
N GLU A 725 -8.40 -32.18 -3.87
CA GLU A 725 -7.05 -31.69 -4.19
C GLU A 725 -6.47 -32.28 -5.50
N ASP A 726 -6.89 -33.48 -5.87
CA ASP A 726 -6.53 -34.18 -7.11
C ASP A 726 -7.69 -34.24 -8.12
N PHE A 727 -8.79 -33.52 -7.86
CA PHE A 727 -10.03 -33.58 -8.63
C PHE A 727 -10.61 -35.01 -8.78
N GLY A 728 -10.29 -35.92 -7.86
CA GLY A 728 -10.68 -37.33 -7.93
C GLY A 728 -9.96 -38.09 -9.06
N GLY A 729 -8.78 -37.63 -9.48
CA GLY A 729 -8.03 -38.16 -10.62
C GLY A 729 -8.59 -37.76 -12.00
N LEU A 730 -9.61 -36.90 -12.03
CA LEU A 730 -10.18 -36.37 -13.27
C LEU A 730 -9.31 -35.24 -13.83
N HIS A 731 -9.35 -35.07 -15.15
CA HIS A 731 -8.84 -33.87 -15.80
C HIS A 731 -9.97 -32.83 -15.85
N PRO A 732 -9.91 -31.72 -15.09
CA PRO A 732 -11.04 -30.80 -14.94
C PRO A 732 -11.15 -29.85 -16.14
N ASP A 733 -11.31 -30.41 -17.35
CA ASP A 733 -11.45 -29.67 -18.60
C ASP A 733 -12.80 -30.00 -19.26
N PRO A 734 -13.75 -29.05 -19.35
CA PRO A 734 -15.10 -29.32 -19.80
C PRO A 734 -15.16 -29.41 -21.34
N ASN A 735 -14.83 -30.60 -21.84
CA ASN A 735 -14.92 -30.98 -23.24
C ASN A 735 -15.47 -32.41 -23.37
N ILE A 736 -15.82 -32.84 -24.59
CA ILE A 736 -16.46 -34.15 -24.84
C ILE A 736 -15.56 -35.37 -24.56
N VAL A 737 -14.25 -35.16 -24.39
CA VAL A 737 -13.26 -36.21 -24.09
C VAL A 737 -13.12 -36.41 -22.58
N ASN A 738 -13.00 -35.32 -21.82
CA ASN A 738 -12.74 -35.36 -20.38
C ASN A 738 -14.03 -35.39 -19.56
N ALA A 739 -15.10 -34.75 -20.03
CA ALA A 739 -16.45 -34.86 -19.45
C ALA A 739 -17.24 -36.02 -20.11
N LYS A 740 -16.57 -37.15 -20.37
CA LYS A 740 -17.11 -38.29 -21.12
C LYS A 740 -18.38 -38.86 -20.50
N ASP A 741 -18.41 -38.99 -19.17
CA ASP A 741 -19.57 -39.53 -18.45
C ASP A 741 -20.80 -38.64 -18.61
N LEU A 742 -20.62 -37.31 -18.55
CA LEU A 742 -21.69 -36.36 -18.82
C LEU A 742 -22.12 -36.42 -20.29
N TYR A 743 -21.17 -36.46 -21.22
CA TYR A 743 -21.46 -36.57 -22.65
C TYR A 743 -22.27 -37.83 -22.96
N ASP A 744 -21.85 -39.00 -22.47
CA ASP A 744 -22.53 -40.27 -22.69
C ASP A 744 -23.94 -40.28 -22.08
N LEU A 745 -24.10 -39.71 -20.88
CA LEU A 745 -25.41 -39.52 -20.27
C LEU A 745 -26.32 -38.67 -21.18
N MET A 746 -25.81 -37.52 -21.65
CA MET A 746 -26.60 -36.56 -22.44
C MET A 746 -26.92 -37.04 -23.86
N MET A 747 -26.13 -37.97 -24.39
CA MET A 747 -26.38 -38.63 -25.68
C MET A 747 -27.20 -39.93 -25.54
N GLY A 748 -27.40 -40.41 -24.31
CA GLY A 748 -28.16 -41.60 -24.00
C GLY A 748 -29.69 -41.37 -23.95
N PRO A 749 -30.47 -42.46 -23.84
CA PRO A 749 -31.93 -42.39 -23.77
C PRO A 749 -32.43 -41.73 -22.47
N ASP A 750 -31.67 -41.84 -21.38
CA ASP A 750 -31.99 -41.31 -20.05
C ASP A 750 -31.47 -39.87 -19.82
N ALA A 751 -31.03 -39.21 -20.89
CA ALA A 751 -30.48 -37.86 -20.84
C ALA A 751 -31.46 -36.87 -20.16
N PRO A 752 -31.00 -36.05 -19.20
CA PRO A 752 -31.78 -34.92 -18.73
C PRO A 752 -31.95 -33.87 -19.84
N ASP A 753 -32.77 -32.86 -19.59
CA ASP A 753 -33.09 -31.84 -20.61
C ASP A 753 -31.92 -30.89 -20.89
N PHE A 754 -31.05 -30.70 -19.89
CA PHE A 754 -29.87 -29.84 -19.97
C PHE A 754 -28.66 -30.44 -19.22
N GLY A 755 -27.52 -30.49 -19.87
CA GLY A 755 -26.25 -30.93 -19.33
C GLY A 755 -25.21 -29.83 -19.41
N ALA A 756 -24.45 -29.65 -18.35
CA ALA A 756 -23.32 -28.72 -18.34
C ALA A 756 -22.16 -29.21 -17.48
N ALA A 757 -20.94 -28.74 -17.77
CA ALA A 757 -19.76 -28.96 -16.94
C ALA A 757 -18.92 -27.69 -16.84
N SER A 758 -18.07 -27.58 -15.82
CA SER A 758 -17.14 -26.46 -15.64
C SER A 758 -15.73 -26.94 -15.28
N ASP A 759 -14.71 -26.11 -15.54
CA ASP A 759 -13.30 -26.47 -15.32
C ASP A 759 -12.82 -26.25 -13.88
N GLY A 760 -11.53 -26.50 -13.67
CA GLY A 760 -10.83 -26.39 -12.39
C GLY A 760 -11.19 -25.14 -11.59
N ASP A 761 -11.07 -23.96 -12.20
CA ASP A 761 -11.32 -22.67 -11.55
C ASP A 761 -12.64 -21.99 -11.94
N GLY A 762 -13.49 -22.68 -12.69
CA GLY A 762 -14.85 -22.25 -12.99
C GLY A 762 -14.99 -21.20 -14.08
N ASP A 763 -13.93 -20.97 -14.86
CA ASP A 763 -13.91 -19.98 -15.94
C ASP A 763 -14.34 -20.58 -17.31
N ARG A 764 -14.55 -21.91 -17.39
CA ARG A 764 -15.05 -22.58 -18.61
C ARG A 764 -16.38 -23.29 -18.43
N ASN A 765 -17.06 -23.53 -19.54
CA ASN A 765 -18.32 -24.27 -19.60
C ASN A 765 -18.42 -25.21 -20.82
N LEU A 766 -19.06 -26.35 -20.60
CA LEU A 766 -19.58 -27.26 -21.62
C LEU A 766 -21.11 -27.20 -21.59
N ILE A 767 -21.76 -27.21 -22.76
CA ILE A 767 -23.23 -27.19 -22.88
C ILE A 767 -23.69 -28.33 -23.79
N ILE A 768 -24.58 -29.17 -23.27
CA ILE A 768 -25.16 -30.30 -24.00
C ILE A 768 -26.67 -30.31 -23.74
N GLY A 769 -27.47 -30.34 -24.80
CA GLY A 769 -28.89 -30.69 -24.74
C GLY A 769 -29.09 -32.19 -24.87
N ARG A 770 -30.29 -32.67 -24.56
CA ARG A 770 -30.70 -34.06 -24.85
C ARG A 770 -30.39 -34.43 -26.31
N GLY A 771 -29.40 -35.29 -26.52
CA GLY A 771 -28.93 -35.72 -27.85
C GLY A 771 -28.25 -34.64 -28.70
N ARG A 772 -27.83 -33.50 -28.12
CA ARG A 772 -27.28 -32.37 -28.87
C ARG A 772 -26.11 -31.69 -28.17
N TYR A 773 -24.90 -31.86 -28.70
CA TYR A 773 -23.73 -31.09 -28.28
C TYR A 773 -23.76 -29.70 -28.92
N ILE A 774 -23.53 -28.67 -28.11
CA ILE A 774 -23.39 -27.28 -28.57
C ILE A 774 -21.93 -26.91 -28.47
N THR A 775 -21.30 -26.62 -29.61
CA THR A 775 -19.90 -26.17 -29.62
C THR A 775 -19.76 -24.86 -28.84
N PRO A 776 -18.62 -24.58 -28.17
CA PRO A 776 -18.44 -23.31 -27.46
C PRO A 776 -18.63 -22.07 -28.35
N SER A 777 -18.27 -22.18 -29.63
CA SER A 777 -18.47 -21.11 -30.61
C SER A 777 -19.96 -20.87 -30.92
N ASP A 778 -20.76 -21.94 -31.07
CA ASP A 778 -22.21 -21.82 -31.22
C ASP A 778 -22.86 -21.32 -29.93
N SER A 779 -22.38 -21.76 -28.76
CA SER A 779 -22.86 -21.33 -27.45
C SER A 779 -22.75 -19.80 -27.32
N LEU A 780 -21.59 -19.22 -27.63
CA LEU A 780 -21.39 -17.76 -27.65
C LEU A 780 -22.42 -17.06 -28.54
N ALA A 781 -22.62 -17.55 -29.77
CA ALA A 781 -23.55 -16.95 -30.72
C ALA A 781 -25.01 -17.04 -30.24
N MET A 782 -25.40 -18.20 -29.70
CA MET A 782 -26.75 -18.45 -29.18
C MET A 782 -27.05 -17.60 -27.93
N LEU A 783 -26.07 -17.48 -27.02
CA LEU A 783 -26.18 -16.61 -25.85
C LEU A 783 -26.32 -15.15 -26.27
N ALA A 784 -25.45 -14.65 -27.17
CA ALA A 784 -25.53 -13.27 -27.65
C ALA A 784 -26.84 -12.95 -28.38
N ALA A 785 -27.38 -13.88 -29.18
CA ALA A 785 -28.64 -13.69 -29.89
C ALA A 785 -29.86 -13.60 -28.96
N ASN A 786 -29.74 -14.05 -27.71
CA ASN A 786 -30.84 -14.17 -26.75
C ASN A 786 -30.58 -13.46 -25.43
N ALA A 787 -29.44 -12.79 -25.25
CA ALA A 787 -29.02 -12.19 -23.98
C ALA A 787 -30.07 -11.23 -23.40
N HIS A 788 -30.72 -10.44 -24.25
CA HIS A 788 -31.81 -9.50 -23.89
C HIS A 788 -32.99 -10.12 -23.13
N LEU A 789 -33.11 -11.44 -23.08
CA LEU A 789 -34.12 -12.15 -22.28
C LEU A 789 -33.76 -12.25 -20.79
N ALA A 790 -32.52 -11.96 -20.40
CA ALA A 790 -32.08 -11.91 -19.02
C ALA A 790 -32.10 -10.46 -18.49
N PRO A 791 -32.53 -10.23 -17.23
CA PRO A 791 -32.60 -8.89 -16.64
C PRO A 791 -31.31 -8.07 -16.79
N GLY A 792 -30.14 -8.69 -16.56
CA GLY A 792 -28.83 -8.03 -16.64
C GLY A 792 -28.45 -7.52 -18.04
N TYR A 793 -29.12 -7.99 -19.09
CA TYR A 793 -28.83 -7.62 -20.48
C TYR A 793 -30.06 -7.11 -21.23
N ALA A 794 -31.13 -6.74 -20.53
CA ALA A 794 -32.39 -6.29 -21.13
C ALA A 794 -32.23 -5.06 -22.04
N ALA A 795 -31.20 -4.25 -21.82
CA ALA A 795 -30.85 -3.09 -22.65
C ALA A 795 -30.21 -3.46 -24.02
N GLY A 796 -29.90 -4.74 -24.24
CA GLY A 796 -29.14 -5.21 -25.40
C GLY A 796 -27.63 -5.22 -25.14
N LEU A 797 -26.85 -5.48 -26.21
CA LEU A 797 -25.41 -5.62 -26.15
C LEU A 797 -24.73 -4.44 -26.84
N ALA A 798 -23.69 -3.87 -26.23
CA ALA A 798 -22.88 -2.82 -26.88
C ALA A 798 -22.07 -3.39 -28.06
N GLY A 799 -21.58 -4.61 -27.90
CA GLY A 799 -20.85 -5.36 -28.91
C GLY A 799 -20.59 -6.79 -28.44
N ILE A 800 -20.12 -7.62 -29.37
CA ILE A 800 -19.68 -9.00 -29.10
C ILE A 800 -18.18 -9.05 -29.35
N ALA A 801 -17.44 -9.84 -28.58
CA ALA A 801 -16.05 -10.15 -28.90
C ALA A 801 -15.80 -11.66 -28.93
N ARG A 802 -14.94 -12.10 -29.84
CA ARG A 802 -14.46 -13.49 -29.86
C ARG A 802 -12.98 -13.53 -30.15
N SER A 803 -12.31 -14.57 -29.68
CA SER A 803 -10.93 -14.80 -30.11
C SER A 803 -10.92 -15.22 -31.57
N MET A 804 -9.86 -14.88 -32.28
CA MET A 804 -9.68 -15.13 -33.71
C MET A 804 -9.93 -16.60 -34.11
N PRO A 805 -9.47 -17.63 -33.37
CA PRO A 805 -9.76 -19.01 -33.72
C PRO A 805 -11.21 -19.44 -33.51
N THR A 806 -11.98 -18.71 -32.69
CA THR A 806 -13.39 -19.01 -32.40
C THR A 806 -14.25 -18.80 -33.63
N SER A 807 -15.22 -19.70 -33.88
CA SER A 807 -15.99 -19.67 -35.13
C SER A 807 -16.66 -18.32 -35.40
N ALA A 808 -16.88 -18.00 -36.67
CA ALA A 808 -17.53 -16.75 -37.06
C ALA A 808 -19.06 -16.74 -36.85
N ALA A 809 -19.62 -17.69 -36.09
CA ALA A 809 -21.05 -17.73 -35.76
C ALA A 809 -21.51 -16.46 -35.03
N ALA A 810 -20.71 -15.95 -34.08
CA ALA A 810 -21.01 -14.72 -33.34
C ALA A 810 -21.06 -13.48 -34.25
N ASP A 811 -20.27 -13.46 -35.33
CA ASP A 811 -20.23 -12.37 -36.32
C ASP A 811 -21.56 -12.28 -37.07
N ARG A 812 -22.19 -13.42 -37.36
CA ARG A 812 -23.51 -13.47 -38.00
C ARG A 812 -24.58 -12.87 -37.10
N VAL A 813 -24.50 -13.16 -35.80
CA VAL A 813 -25.40 -12.59 -34.80
C VAL A 813 -25.17 -11.09 -34.66
N ALA A 814 -23.91 -10.65 -34.53
CA ALA A 814 -23.57 -9.23 -34.44
C ALA A 814 -24.09 -8.44 -35.64
N ALA A 815 -23.88 -8.96 -36.85
CA ALA A 815 -24.36 -8.35 -38.09
C ALA A 815 -25.89 -8.23 -38.11
N ALA A 816 -26.60 -9.27 -37.67
CA ALA A 816 -28.06 -9.26 -37.60
C ALA A 816 -28.63 -8.33 -36.51
N LEU A 817 -27.88 -8.10 -35.43
CA LEU A 817 -28.22 -7.15 -34.36
C LEU A 817 -27.80 -5.71 -34.68
N GLY A 818 -27.00 -5.49 -35.73
CA GLY A 818 -26.48 -4.17 -36.08
C GLY A 818 -25.40 -3.64 -35.11
N ILE A 819 -24.69 -4.55 -34.42
CA ILE A 819 -23.63 -4.22 -33.46
C ILE A 819 -22.26 -4.73 -33.95
N LYS A 820 -21.17 -4.24 -33.35
CA LYS A 820 -19.82 -4.68 -33.72
C LYS A 820 -19.51 -6.08 -33.14
N CYS A 821 -18.80 -6.89 -33.93
CA CYS A 821 -18.09 -8.06 -33.46
C CYS A 821 -16.59 -7.79 -33.50
N TYR A 822 -15.90 -7.89 -32.36
CA TYR A 822 -14.45 -7.72 -32.26
C TYR A 822 -13.76 -9.07 -32.34
N GLU A 823 -12.81 -9.21 -33.27
CA GLU A 823 -11.94 -10.37 -33.38
C GLU A 823 -10.60 -10.07 -32.69
N THR A 824 -10.32 -10.73 -31.57
CA THR A 824 -9.12 -10.50 -30.74
C THR A 824 -8.14 -11.67 -30.83
N PRO A 825 -6.88 -11.55 -30.39
CA PRO A 825 -6.05 -12.71 -30.15
C PRO A 825 -6.62 -13.59 -29.03
N THR A 826 -6.11 -14.81 -28.88
CA THR A 826 -6.50 -15.70 -27.78
C THR A 826 -5.95 -15.19 -26.44
N GLY A 827 -6.81 -15.18 -25.42
CA GLY A 827 -6.49 -14.71 -24.08
C GLY A 827 -7.44 -13.62 -23.61
N TRP A 828 -8.06 -13.82 -22.43
CA TRP A 828 -9.12 -12.95 -21.93
C TRP A 828 -8.70 -11.51 -21.65
N LYS A 829 -7.40 -11.25 -21.47
CA LYS A 829 -6.83 -9.90 -21.28
C LYS A 829 -7.24 -8.91 -22.38
N PHE A 830 -7.38 -9.36 -23.64
CA PHE A 830 -7.81 -8.50 -24.75
C PHE A 830 -9.28 -8.11 -24.64
N PHE A 831 -10.12 -9.01 -24.12
CA PHE A 831 -11.52 -8.66 -23.84
C PHE A 831 -11.62 -7.69 -22.67
N GLY A 832 -10.76 -7.81 -21.65
CA GLY A 832 -10.72 -6.88 -20.52
C GLY A 832 -10.74 -5.41 -20.94
N ASN A 833 -9.88 -5.04 -21.90
CA ASN A 833 -9.84 -3.70 -22.48
C ASN A 833 -11.17 -3.29 -23.14
N LEU A 834 -11.75 -4.17 -23.96
CA LEU A 834 -13.03 -3.91 -24.64
C LEU A 834 -14.20 -3.77 -23.65
N LEU A 835 -14.22 -4.59 -22.59
CA LEU A 835 -15.22 -4.56 -21.53
C LEU A 835 -15.09 -3.28 -20.68
N ASP A 836 -13.88 -2.84 -20.38
CA ASP A 836 -13.63 -1.58 -19.65
C ASP A 836 -14.02 -0.34 -20.48
N ALA A 837 -13.80 -0.38 -21.79
CA ALA A 837 -14.18 0.70 -22.70
C ALA A 837 -15.66 0.69 -23.09
N GLY A 838 -16.46 -0.28 -22.61
CA GLY A 838 -17.87 -0.43 -22.98
C GLY A 838 -18.09 -0.76 -24.47
N LEU A 839 -17.08 -1.32 -25.14
CA LEU A 839 -17.13 -1.66 -26.56
C LEU A 839 -17.71 -3.06 -26.82
N ALA A 840 -17.61 -3.95 -25.83
CA ALA A 840 -18.21 -5.27 -25.86
C ALA A 840 -18.97 -5.51 -24.55
N THR A 841 -20.01 -6.33 -24.61
CA THR A 841 -20.78 -6.78 -23.45
C THR A 841 -20.59 -8.28 -23.22
N ILE A 842 -20.65 -9.09 -24.28
CA ILE A 842 -20.46 -10.56 -24.21
C ILE A 842 -19.24 -10.97 -25.04
N CYS A 843 -18.41 -11.81 -24.45
CA CYS A 843 -17.17 -12.29 -25.04
C CYS A 843 -17.09 -13.83 -24.95
N GLY A 844 -16.38 -14.47 -25.88
CA GLY A 844 -16.15 -15.91 -25.79
C GLY A 844 -15.00 -16.45 -26.62
N GLU A 845 -14.59 -17.66 -26.26
CA GLU A 845 -13.50 -18.41 -26.88
C GLU A 845 -13.94 -19.86 -27.17
N GLU A 846 -13.48 -20.41 -28.28
CA GLU A 846 -13.71 -21.82 -28.66
C GLU A 846 -13.24 -22.83 -27.61
N SER A 847 -12.28 -22.44 -26.76
CA SER A 847 -11.75 -23.26 -25.68
C SER A 847 -12.69 -23.29 -24.46
N SER A 848 -13.99 -23.47 -24.71
CA SER A 848 -15.04 -23.55 -23.69
C SER A 848 -15.18 -22.30 -22.81
N GLY A 849 -14.79 -21.13 -23.30
CA GLY A 849 -14.80 -19.88 -22.53
C GLY A 849 -15.94 -18.95 -22.91
N THR A 850 -16.73 -18.46 -21.97
CA THR A 850 -17.74 -17.42 -22.24
C THR A 850 -17.93 -16.54 -21.01
N GLY A 851 -18.21 -15.25 -21.20
CA GLY A 851 -18.41 -14.31 -20.11
C GLY A 851 -18.93 -12.97 -20.61
N SER A 852 -19.08 -12.01 -19.69
CA SER A 852 -19.56 -10.67 -19.99
C SER A 852 -18.92 -9.61 -19.08
N ASP A 853 -19.35 -8.36 -19.21
CA ASP A 853 -18.87 -7.19 -18.45
C ASP A 853 -19.20 -7.18 -16.94
N HIS A 854 -19.98 -8.14 -16.44
CA HIS A 854 -20.26 -8.28 -15.00
C HIS A 854 -18.98 -8.49 -14.16
N VAL A 855 -18.02 -9.22 -14.72
CA VAL A 855 -16.67 -9.42 -14.18
C VAL A 855 -15.63 -9.15 -15.28
N ARG A 856 -14.36 -9.48 -15.04
CA ARG A 856 -13.27 -9.35 -16.03
C ARG A 856 -12.56 -10.67 -16.28
N GLU A 857 -13.26 -11.77 -16.07
CA GLU A 857 -12.86 -13.14 -16.39
C GLU A 857 -13.95 -13.82 -17.21
N LYS A 858 -13.62 -14.98 -17.80
CA LYS A 858 -14.66 -15.90 -18.27
C LYS A 858 -15.44 -16.41 -17.07
N ASP A 859 -16.67 -16.88 -17.27
CA ASP A 859 -17.49 -17.42 -16.20
C ASP A 859 -18.39 -18.56 -16.70
N GLY A 860 -18.06 -19.78 -16.25
CA GLY A 860 -18.76 -20.99 -16.66
C GLY A 860 -20.17 -21.11 -16.07
N VAL A 861 -20.35 -20.75 -14.80
CA VAL A 861 -21.65 -20.83 -14.12
C VAL A 861 -22.58 -19.74 -14.65
N TRP A 862 -22.05 -18.54 -14.93
CA TRP A 862 -22.78 -17.49 -15.63
C TRP A 862 -23.33 -17.95 -16.99
N ALA A 863 -22.52 -18.64 -17.79
CA ALA A 863 -22.95 -19.13 -19.09
C ALA A 863 -24.09 -20.16 -18.97
N VAL A 864 -23.99 -21.06 -17.98
CA VAL A 864 -25.05 -22.02 -17.64
C VAL A 864 -26.34 -21.30 -17.24
N LEU A 865 -26.25 -20.29 -16.38
CA LEU A 865 -27.42 -19.53 -15.92
C LEU A 865 -28.08 -18.73 -17.04
N LEU A 866 -27.30 -18.14 -17.94
CA LEU A 866 -27.85 -17.46 -19.11
C LEU A 866 -28.57 -18.45 -20.04
N TRP A 867 -28.01 -19.65 -20.25
CA TRP A 867 -28.70 -20.74 -20.97
C TRP A 867 -30.04 -21.10 -20.31
N LEU A 868 -30.04 -21.36 -19.00
CA LEU A 868 -31.27 -21.69 -18.26
C LEU A 868 -32.32 -20.57 -18.33
N ASN A 869 -31.89 -19.31 -18.22
CA ASN A 869 -32.77 -18.15 -18.37
C ASN A 869 -33.40 -18.11 -19.77
N ILE A 870 -32.61 -18.34 -20.82
CA ILE A 870 -33.11 -18.36 -22.20
C ILE A 870 -34.11 -19.49 -22.40
N LEU A 871 -33.83 -20.70 -21.88
CA LEU A 871 -34.74 -21.84 -21.97
C LEU A 871 -36.04 -21.60 -21.20
N ALA A 872 -35.97 -20.97 -20.02
CA ALA A 872 -37.14 -20.59 -19.24
C ALA A 872 -38.02 -19.55 -19.98
N ALA A 873 -37.40 -18.54 -20.58
CA ALA A 873 -38.09 -17.49 -21.33
C ALA A 873 -38.69 -18.00 -22.66
N ARG A 874 -37.94 -18.82 -23.40
CA ARG A 874 -38.34 -19.35 -24.72
C ARG A 874 -39.25 -20.56 -24.63
N LYS A 875 -39.23 -21.30 -23.51
CA LYS A 875 -39.93 -22.58 -23.30
C LYS A 875 -39.66 -23.59 -24.43
N THR A 876 -38.38 -23.78 -24.73
CA THR A 876 -37.91 -24.64 -25.83
C THR A 876 -36.78 -25.56 -25.34
N SER A 877 -36.46 -26.62 -26.09
CA SER A 877 -35.29 -27.46 -25.82
C SER A 877 -34.02 -26.83 -26.42
N VAL A 878 -32.86 -27.28 -25.93
CA VAL A 878 -31.55 -26.86 -26.50
C VAL A 878 -31.45 -27.22 -27.98
N ASP A 879 -31.86 -28.43 -28.39
CA ASP A 879 -31.85 -28.85 -29.81
C ASP A 879 -32.76 -27.98 -30.66
N ALA A 880 -33.98 -27.69 -30.20
CA ALA A 880 -34.91 -26.83 -30.92
C ALA A 880 -34.38 -25.39 -31.02
N LEU A 881 -33.74 -24.86 -29.96
CA LEU A 881 -33.09 -23.56 -30.01
C LEU A 881 -31.93 -23.55 -31.01
N ALA A 882 -31.09 -24.59 -31.03
CA ALA A 882 -29.96 -24.71 -31.96
C ALA A 882 -30.44 -24.76 -33.42
N ARG A 883 -31.45 -25.59 -33.72
CA ARG A 883 -32.07 -25.66 -35.05
C ARG A 883 -32.66 -24.32 -35.48
N ALA A 884 -33.37 -23.64 -34.58
CA ALA A 884 -33.93 -22.32 -34.86
C ALA A 884 -32.83 -21.26 -35.10
N HIS A 885 -31.74 -21.32 -34.33
CA HIS A 885 -30.57 -20.46 -34.52
C HIS A 885 -29.94 -20.69 -35.90
N TRP A 886 -29.62 -21.94 -36.26
CA TRP A 886 -29.02 -22.25 -37.54
C TRP A 886 -29.95 -21.95 -38.73
N ALA A 887 -31.26 -22.19 -38.59
CA ALA A 887 -32.23 -21.81 -39.61
C ALA A 887 -32.25 -20.30 -39.87
N LYS A 888 -31.96 -19.48 -38.86
CA LYS A 888 -31.91 -18.02 -38.97
C LYS A 888 -30.57 -17.49 -39.48
N PHE A 889 -29.46 -18.01 -38.97
CA PHE A 889 -28.13 -17.42 -39.18
C PHE A 889 -27.22 -18.25 -40.11
N GLY A 890 -27.65 -19.45 -40.52
CA GLY A 890 -26.76 -20.48 -41.06
C GLY A 890 -26.00 -21.21 -39.94
N ARG A 891 -25.21 -22.21 -40.32
CA ARG A 891 -24.38 -23.00 -39.38
C ARG A 891 -22.92 -22.88 -39.72
N ASN A 892 -22.10 -22.56 -38.72
CA ASN A 892 -20.66 -22.62 -38.79
C ASN A 892 -20.23 -23.97 -38.19
N TYR A 893 -20.15 -25.01 -39.03
CA TYR A 893 -19.57 -26.28 -38.61
C TYR A 893 -18.14 -26.03 -38.16
N TYR A 894 -17.78 -26.54 -36.99
CA TYR A 894 -16.54 -26.21 -36.33
C TYR A 894 -15.94 -27.42 -35.64
N SER A 895 -14.61 -27.58 -35.72
CA SER A 895 -13.86 -28.53 -34.92
C SER A 895 -12.42 -28.04 -34.72
N ARG A 896 -11.82 -28.42 -33.59
CA ARG A 896 -10.40 -28.16 -33.31
C ARG A 896 -9.62 -29.46 -33.21
N TYR A 897 -8.50 -29.50 -33.91
CA TYR A 897 -7.52 -30.59 -33.93
C TYR A 897 -6.27 -30.14 -33.18
N ASP A 898 -5.92 -30.87 -32.11
CA ASP A 898 -4.71 -30.62 -31.33
C ASP A 898 -3.68 -31.73 -31.62
N TYR A 899 -2.49 -31.30 -32.06
CA TYR A 899 -1.32 -32.16 -32.25
C TYR A 899 -0.33 -31.86 -31.13
N GLU A 900 -0.31 -32.71 -30.10
CA GLU A 900 0.36 -32.47 -28.82
C GLU A 900 1.75 -33.08 -28.75
N GLY A 901 2.68 -32.51 -27.98
CA GLY A 901 4.01 -33.09 -27.80
C GLY A 901 4.85 -33.17 -29.09
N ILE A 902 4.66 -32.23 -30.01
CA ILE A 902 5.54 -32.05 -31.17
C ILE A 902 6.88 -31.52 -30.67
N GLU A 903 7.97 -32.05 -31.23
CA GLU A 903 9.31 -31.52 -31.00
C GLU A 903 9.39 -30.03 -31.41
N THR A 904 9.87 -29.18 -30.50
CA THR A 904 9.82 -27.71 -30.65
C THR A 904 10.45 -27.22 -31.94
N GLU A 905 11.58 -27.81 -32.37
CA GLU A 905 12.26 -27.43 -33.61
C GLU A 905 11.39 -27.74 -34.84
N LYS A 906 10.79 -28.94 -34.90
CA LYS A 906 9.90 -29.33 -36.00
C LYS A 906 8.64 -28.45 -36.05
N ALA A 907 8.07 -28.14 -34.90
CA ALA A 907 6.92 -27.24 -34.82
C ALA A 907 7.27 -25.81 -35.27
N GLY A 908 8.47 -25.33 -34.89
CA GLY A 908 9.00 -24.04 -35.35
C GLY A 908 9.16 -23.99 -36.86
N THR A 909 9.78 -25.01 -37.46
CA THR A 909 9.95 -25.14 -38.91
C THR A 909 8.61 -25.18 -39.65
N LEU A 910 7.65 -25.98 -39.17
CA LEU A 910 6.29 -26.04 -39.74
C LEU A 910 5.64 -24.66 -39.81
N VAL A 911 5.67 -23.90 -38.70
CA VAL A 911 5.04 -22.59 -38.64
C VAL A 911 5.78 -21.56 -39.50
N ALA A 912 7.11 -21.64 -39.57
CA ALA A 912 7.92 -20.77 -40.43
C ALA A 912 7.59 -20.98 -41.92
N ASP A 913 7.54 -22.24 -42.36
CA ASP A 913 7.20 -22.61 -43.73
C ASP A 913 5.75 -22.23 -44.07
N LEU A 914 4.82 -22.47 -43.15
CA LEU A 914 3.43 -22.06 -43.29
C LEU A 914 3.34 -20.54 -43.51
N ARG A 915 3.98 -19.74 -42.65
CA ARG A 915 4.00 -18.27 -42.78
C ARG A 915 4.59 -17.79 -44.10
N ALA A 916 5.70 -18.40 -44.53
CA ALA A 916 6.33 -18.08 -45.82
C ALA A 916 5.45 -18.44 -47.03
N SER A 917 4.47 -19.32 -46.85
CA SER A 917 3.54 -19.72 -47.91
C SER A 917 2.32 -18.81 -48.07
N LEU A 918 1.93 -18.05 -47.02
CA LEU A 918 0.63 -17.37 -46.93
C LEU A 918 0.35 -16.43 -48.11
N GLU A 919 1.30 -15.60 -48.50
CA GLU A 919 1.15 -14.65 -49.62
C GLU A 919 0.90 -15.34 -50.98
N LYS A 920 1.27 -16.62 -51.09
CA LYS A 920 1.15 -17.42 -52.32
C LYS A 920 -0.15 -18.24 -52.36
N LEU A 921 -0.97 -18.20 -51.31
CA LEU A 921 -2.21 -18.98 -51.23
C LEU A 921 -3.42 -18.34 -51.91
N PRO A 922 -3.65 -17.01 -51.86
CA PRO A 922 -4.83 -16.39 -52.50
C PRO A 922 -4.99 -16.80 -53.97
N GLY A 923 -6.21 -17.22 -54.33
CA GLY A 923 -6.55 -17.69 -55.66
C GLY A 923 -6.30 -19.18 -55.94
N LYS A 924 -5.49 -19.88 -55.11
CA LYS A 924 -5.29 -21.33 -55.25
C LYS A 924 -6.57 -22.11 -54.93
N ARG A 925 -6.68 -23.32 -55.52
CA ARG A 925 -7.81 -24.24 -55.32
C ARG A 925 -7.34 -25.55 -54.72
N PHE A 926 -8.12 -26.04 -53.75
CA PHE A 926 -7.98 -27.35 -53.13
C PHE A 926 -9.33 -28.06 -53.26
N GLY A 927 -9.47 -28.92 -54.27
CA GLY A 927 -10.76 -29.45 -54.69
C GLY A 927 -11.74 -28.32 -55.09
N LYS A 928 -12.89 -28.25 -54.40
CA LYS A 928 -13.91 -27.20 -54.63
C LYS A 928 -13.62 -25.90 -53.88
N LEU A 929 -12.72 -25.92 -52.90
CA LEU A 929 -12.40 -24.76 -52.06
C LEU A 929 -11.39 -23.87 -52.78
N ARG A 930 -11.68 -22.57 -52.87
CA ARG A 930 -10.77 -21.55 -53.39
C ARG A 930 -10.38 -20.61 -52.26
N VAL A 931 -9.08 -20.35 -52.11
CA VAL A 931 -8.58 -19.43 -51.08
C VAL A 931 -8.89 -17.99 -51.50
N ALA A 932 -9.67 -17.30 -50.66
CA ALA A 932 -10.00 -15.89 -50.81
C ALA A 932 -8.86 -15.00 -50.28
N ALA A 933 -8.36 -15.32 -49.10
CA ALA A 933 -7.28 -14.60 -48.44
C ALA A 933 -6.50 -15.52 -47.50
N ALA A 934 -5.25 -15.18 -47.20
CA ALA A 934 -4.46 -15.82 -46.17
C ALA A 934 -3.53 -14.80 -45.52
N ASP A 935 -3.43 -14.81 -44.20
CA ASP A 935 -2.64 -13.85 -43.43
C ASP A 935 -2.12 -14.45 -42.12
N ASP A 936 -1.14 -13.78 -41.51
CA ASP A 936 -0.72 -14.05 -40.13
C ASP A 936 -1.34 -12.98 -39.23
N PHE A 937 -2.26 -13.40 -38.37
CA PHE A 937 -3.14 -12.48 -37.65
C PHE A 937 -2.34 -11.51 -36.79
N SER A 938 -2.72 -10.23 -36.88
CA SER A 938 -2.24 -9.17 -36.01
C SER A 938 -3.43 -8.35 -35.50
N TYR A 939 -3.31 -7.89 -34.26
CA TYR A 939 -4.35 -7.13 -33.58
C TYR A 939 -3.78 -5.81 -33.11
N ILE A 940 -4.53 -4.73 -33.37
CA ILE A 940 -4.29 -3.41 -32.79
C ILE A 940 -5.43 -3.19 -31.80
N ASP A 941 -5.10 -3.10 -30.53
CA ASP A 941 -6.09 -2.88 -29.48
C ASP A 941 -6.71 -1.48 -29.63
N PRO A 942 -8.05 -1.37 -29.73
CA PRO A 942 -8.71 -0.08 -29.98
C PRO A 942 -8.73 0.85 -28.76
N VAL A 943 -8.30 0.37 -27.58
CA VAL A 943 -8.30 1.12 -26.33
C VAL A 943 -6.91 1.67 -26.03
N ASP A 944 -5.88 0.83 -26.06
CA ASP A 944 -4.51 1.21 -25.71
C ASP A 944 -3.54 1.30 -26.91
N SER A 945 -4.01 0.97 -28.12
CA SER A 945 -3.22 0.98 -29.37
C SER A 945 -2.02 0.01 -29.38
N SER A 946 -1.93 -0.92 -28.43
CA SER A 946 -0.91 -1.96 -28.42
C SER A 946 -1.08 -2.90 -29.63
N VAL A 947 0.04 -3.46 -30.10
CA VAL A 947 0.06 -4.28 -31.31
C VAL A 947 0.55 -5.69 -31.00
N SER A 948 -0.32 -6.68 -31.11
CA SER A 948 0.04 -8.10 -31.01
C SER A 948 0.18 -8.70 -32.41
N ARG A 949 1.39 -9.11 -32.79
CA ARG A 949 1.69 -9.74 -34.08
C ARG A 949 1.80 -11.25 -33.97
N HIS A 950 1.75 -11.96 -35.10
CA HIS A 950 2.05 -13.39 -35.18
C HIS A 950 1.12 -14.29 -34.36
N GLN A 951 -0.15 -13.89 -34.24
CA GLN A 951 -1.12 -14.52 -33.34
C GLN A 951 -1.79 -15.79 -33.94
N GLY A 952 -1.49 -16.12 -35.19
CA GLY A 952 -1.92 -17.37 -35.83
C GLY A 952 -2.13 -17.18 -37.33
N ALA A 953 -1.75 -18.18 -38.10
CA ALA A 953 -1.95 -18.19 -39.55
C ALA A 953 -3.41 -18.52 -39.89
N ARG A 954 -4.01 -17.77 -40.80
CA ARG A 954 -5.39 -17.97 -41.26
C ARG A 954 -5.42 -18.18 -42.77
N VAL A 955 -6.24 -19.12 -43.20
CA VAL A 955 -6.58 -19.34 -44.60
C VAL A 955 -8.09 -19.25 -44.72
N LEU A 956 -8.56 -18.24 -45.43
CA LEU A 956 -9.98 -17.94 -45.63
C LEU A 956 -10.39 -18.39 -47.02
N PHE A 957 -11.45 -19.18 -47.11
CA PHE A 957 -12.00 -19.67 -48.38
C PHE A 957 -13.23 -18.87 -48.82
N ASP A 958 -13.48 -18.86 -50.12
CA ASP A 958 -14.72 -18.35 -50.69
C ASP A 958 -15.93 -19.02 -50.01
N GLY A 959 -16.96 -18.25 -49.69
CA GLY A 959 -18.16 -18.74 -48.98
C GLY A 959 -18.05 -18.74 -47.44
N GLY A 960 -16.97 -18.20 -46.86
CA GLY A 960 -16.86 -17.96 -45.41
C GLY A 960 -16.36 -19.14 -44.59
N SER A 961 -15.84 -20.19 -45.23
CA SER A 961 -15.11 -21.28 -44.56
C SER A 961 -13.67 -20.85 -44.29
N ARG A 962 -13.02 -21.43 -43.27
CA ARG A 962 -11.64 -21.08 -42.92
C ARG A 962 -10.89 -22.18 -42.18
N VAL A 963 -9.56 -22.08 -42.24
CA VAL A 963 -8.62 -22.83 -41.40
C VAL A 963 -7.77 -21.82 -40.64
N VAL A 964 -7.61 -22.05 -39.33
CA VAL A 964 -6.67 -21.30 -38.49
C VAL A 964 -5.65 -22.27 -37.91
N MET A 965 -4.39 -21.86 -37.81
CA MET A 965 -3.30 -22.67 -37.25
C MET A 965 -2.48 -21.85 -36.26
N ARG A 966 -2.31 -22.37 -35.04
CA ARG A 966 -1.57 -21.68 -33.98
C ARG A 966 -0.72 -22.66 -33.17
N LEU A 967 0.50 -22.24 -32.84
CA LEU A 967 1.31 -22.92 -31.83
C LEU A 967 0.88 -22.49 -30.43
N SER A 968 0.53 -23.44 -29.57
CA SER A 968 0.13 -23.18 -28.18
C SER A 968 1.36 -22.92 -27.29
N GLY A 969 1.26 -21.94 -26.40
CA GLY A 969 2.28 -21.64 -25.38
C GLY A 969 1.96 -22.17 -23.98
N THR A 970 0.96 -23.04 -23.84
CA THR A 970 0.44 -23.50 -22.53
C THR A 970 0.89 -24.90 -22.11
N GLY A 971 1.66 -25.60 -22.95
CA GLY A 971 2.14 -26.95 -22.65
C GLY A 971 3.32 -26.98 -21.68
N THR A 972 3.35 -27.99 -20.81
CA THR A 972 4.45 -28.29 -19.89
C THR A 972 5.51 -29.23 -20.51
N SER A 973 5.18 -29.90 -21.62
CA SER A 973 6.05 -30.85 -22.32
C SER A 973 5.87 -30.79 -23.85
N GLY A 974 6.86 -30.26 -24.57
CA GLY A 974 6.84 -30.12 -26.03
C GLY A 974 5.90 -29.02 -26.54
N ALA A 975 5.85 -28.86 -27.86
CA ALA A 975 4.98 -27.88 -28.52
C ALA A 975 3.64 -28.51 -28.94
N THR A 976 2.56 -27.74 -28.95
CA THR A 976 1.24 -28.19 -29.43
C THR A 976 0.79 -27.33 -30.59
N LEU A 977 0.52 -27.93 -31.75
CA LEU A 977 -0.09 -27.26 -32.89
C LEU A 977 -1.61 -27.43 -32.80
N ARG A 978 -2.33 -26.31 -32.72
CA ARG A 978 -3.80 -26.30 -32.76
C ARG A 978 -4.28 -25.86 -34.13
N VAL A 979 -5.14 -26.66 -34.74
CA VAL A 979 -5.72 -26.42 -36.06
C VAL A 979 -7.23 -26.32 -35.92
N TYR A 980 -7.80 -25.20 -36.34
CA TYR A 980 -9.23 -24.91 -36.21
C TYR A 980 -9.85 -24.96 -37.59
N LEU A 981 -10.85 -25.82 -37.76
CA LEU A 981 -11.54 -26.05 -39.02
C LEU A 981 -12.93 -25.44 -38.92
N GLU A 982 -13.29 -24.61 -39.90
CA GLU A 982 -14.62 -24.01 -39.95
C GLU A 982 -15.20 -24.04 -41.36
N ARG A 983 -16.43 -24.54 -41.46
CA ARG A 983 -17.24 -24.46 -42.66
C ARG A 983 -18.54 -23.72 -42.39
N TYR A 984 -18.76 -22.62 -43.08
CA TYR A 984 -20.07 -21.96 -43.10
C TYR A 984 -21.00 -22.61 -44.11
N GLU A 985 -22.23 -22.88 -43.68
CA GLU A 985 -23.33 -23.32 -44.51
C GLU A 985 -24.52 -22.35 -44.31
N PRO A 986 -25.04 -21.71 -45.38
CA PRO A 986 -26.04 -20.64 -45.27
C PRO A 986 -27.41 -21.14 -44.82
N ALA A 987 -28.26 -20.21 -44.37
CA ALA A 987 -29.67 -20.48 -44.08
C ALA A 987 -30.38 -21.08 -45.33
N GLY A 988 -30.91 -22.30 -45.19
CA GLY A 988 -31.48 -23.10 -46.29
C GLY A 988 -30.55 -24.19 -46.85
N GLY A 989 -29.29 -24.25 -46.40
CA GLY A 989 -28.35 -25.31 -46.73
C GLY A 989 -28.50 -26.56 -45.86
N ARG A 990 -27.45 -27.38 -45.83
CA ARG A 990 -27.41 -28.61 -45.02
C ARG A 990 -26.97 -28.34 -43.59
N LEU A 991 -27.93 -28.04 -42.72
CA LEU A 991 -27.67 -27.51 -41.37
C LEU A 991 -27.64 -28.56 -40.24
N ASP A 992 -28.06 -29.80 -40.50
CA ASP A 992 -28.15 -30.86 -39.48
C ASP A 992 -27.34 -32.12 -39.85
N GLU A 993 -26.30 -31.95 -40.67
CA GLU A 993 -25.39 -33.03 -41.02
C GLU A 993 -24.37 -33.28 -39.90
N ASP A 994 -23.67 -34.41 -40.00
CA ASP A 994 -22.51 -34.70 -39.15
C ASP A 994 -21.38 -33.68 -39.38
N THR A 995 -20.81 -33.18 -38.28
CA THR A 995 -19.81 -32.10 -38.31
C THR A 995 -18.54 -32.55 -39.02
N GLN A 996 -18.03 -33.75 -38.74
CA GLN A 996 -16.77 -34.22 -39.32
C GLN A 996 -16.93 -34.49 -40.83
N THR A 997 -18.07 -35.02 -41.24
CA THR A 997 -18.44 -35.19 -42.65
C THR A 997 -18.46 -33.85 -43.39
N MET A 998 -18.98 -32.79 -42.76
CA MET A 998 -19.04 -31.45 -43.37
C MET A 998 -17.68 -30.78 -43.44
N LEU A 999 -16.78 -31.06 -42.48
CA LEU A 999 -15.43 -30.50 -42.38
C LEU A 999 -14.37 -31.28 -43.16
N ALA A 1000 -14.62 -32.53 -43.55
CA ALA A 1000 -13.64 -33.36 -44.28
C ALA A 1000 -12.98 -32.66 -45.49
N PRO A 1001 -13.72 -31.95 -46.38
CA PRO A 1001 -13.08 -31.24 -47.49
C PRO A 1001 -12.12 -30.12 -47.06
N ILE A 1002 -12.30 -29.55 -45.86
CA ILE A 1002 -11.41 -28.55 -45.29
C ILE A 1002 -10.20 -29.24 -44.63
N ALA A 1003 -10.42 -30.33 -43.90
CA ALA A 1003 -9.35 -31.13 -43.31
C ALA A 1003 -8.36 -31.64 -44.38
N ASP A 1004 -8.86 -32.04 -45.55
CA ASP A 1004 -8.04 -32.48 -46.70
C ASP A 1004 -7.10 -31.39 -47.24
N THR A 1005 -7.34 -30.11 -46.90
CA THR A 1005 -6.47 -29.00 -47.30
C THR A 1005 -5.26 -28.81 -46.39
N LEU A 1006 -5.24 -29.42 -45.20
CA LEU A 1006 -4.21 -29.18 -44.19
C LEU A 1006 -2.82 -29.63 -44.64
N GLU A 1007 -2.70 -30.83 -45.23
CA GLU A 1007 -1.40 -31.32 -45.68
C GLU A 1007 -0.86 -30.51 -46.87
N PRO A 1008 -1.63 -30.21 -47.93
CA PRO A 1008 -1.18 -29.34 -49.01
C PRO A 1008 -0.80 -27.91 -48.59
N ILE A 1009 -1.43 -27.37 -47.54
CA ILE A 1009 -1.19 -25.99 -47.07
C ILE A 1009 -0.03 -25.93 -46.08
N ALA A 1010 -0.03 -26.79 -45.06
CA ALA A 1010 0.86 -26.69 -43.91
C ALA A 1010 1.89 -27.84 -43.82
N GLY A 1011 1.67 -28.95 -44.52
CA GLY A 1011 2.56 -30.11 -44.48
C GLY A 1011 2.71 -30.70 -43.08
N ILE A 1012 1.62 -30.81 -42.30
CA ILE A 1012 1.68 -31.23 -40.89
C ILE A 1012 2.36 -32.59 -40.77
N ALA A 1013 1.95 -33.58 -41.58
CA ALA A 1013 2.54 -34.90 -41.57
C ALA A 1013 3.99 -34.86 -42.05
N ARG A 1014 4.28 -34.10 -43.11
CA ARG A 1014 5.65 -33.91 -43.63
C ARG A 1014 6.63 -33.38 -42.58
N HIS A 1015 6.22 -32.43 -41.74
CA HIS A 1015 7.12 -31.84 -40.74
C HIS A 1015 7.16 -32.60 -39.42
N THR A 1016 6.03 -33.15 -38.97
CA THR A 1016 5.89 -33.69 -37.61
C THR A 1016 5.88 -35.22 -37.55
N GLY A 1017 5.64 -35.89 -38.68
CA GLY A 1017 5.37 -37.33 -38.74
C GLY A 1017 3.98 -37.73 -38.24
N ARG A 1018 3.11 -36.77 -37.90
CA ARG A 1018 1.73 -37.02 -37.43
C ARG A 1018 0.75 -36.93 -38.60
N ASP A 1019 0.06 -38.02 -38.90
CA ASP A 1019 -0.99 -38.09 -39.93
C ASP A 1019 -2.39 -37.81 -39.41
N ARG A 1020 -2.58 -37.80 -38.08
CA ARG A 1020 -3.83 -37.52 -37.38
C ARG A 1020 -3.60 -36.68 -36.11
N PRO A 1021 -4.60 -35.90 -35.66
CA PRO A 1021 -4.51 -35.20 -34.39
C PRO A 1021 -4.61 -36.17 -33.20
N ASP A 1022 -4.08 -35.76 -32.05
CA ASP A 1022 -4.18 -36.50 -30.80
C ASP A 1022 -5.54 -36.26 -30.13
N VAL A 1023 -6.07 -35.04 -30.25
CA VAL A 1023 -7.38 -34.65 -29.71
C VAL A 1023 -8.21 -33.94 -30.78
N VAL A 1024 -9.50 -34.29 -30.86
CA VAL A 1024 -10.50 -33.63 -31.70
C VAL A 1024 -11.63 -33.13 -30.80
N THR A 1025 -11.97 -31.85 -30.91
CA THR A 1025 -13.03 -31.19 -30.13
C THR A 1025 -14.04 -30.46 -30.99
#